data_AF-A0A7W7LQ75-F1
#
_entry.id   AF-A0A7W7LQ75-F1
#
_cell.length_a   1.000
_cell.length_b   1.000
_cell.length_c   1.000
_cell.angle_alpha   90.00
_cell.angle_beta   90.00
_cell.angle_gamma   90.00
#
_symmetry.space_group_name_H-M   'P 1'
#
loop_
_entity.id
_entity.type
_entity.pdbx_description
1 polymer ?
#
loop_
_entity_poly.entity_id
_entity_poly.type
_entity_poly.pdbx_seq_one_letter_code
_entity_poly.pdbx_strand_id
1 'polypeptide(L)'
;MVNPATSAVLQVSIGGVQLPDAAAQALVDGWVDQGAGVPAAFQLTFRDPYRVMISRLNETFDTPVTFGTLVTIATVADGQGAGDTLLTGEITGFEADYDGTGTFTVIRGYDAGHRLMRQRRVAAYRNQSASDIARKLAARDGVLIGTIQSTKTVYEFISQSNVTDWDFLARLADENEMVMSIDAMGKLRFVKPEPASGAPPTSTEGDKSPLVLQAGHDILRLRAAVTAADQVGKVEARGWDVTQKKPLSSVSPAEENSGFAIGDTPGGAAGKFPAGKRVETSTPYDTSAEVKFASDALAEDVTAAFAEVEVVALGNTKLRPGVPVTLTDTGEPFEGKYTATAVRHVFGDGKHYESWVTVSGRQWRSLFGLSSGGGGTGTAPKLPSVANALVTDVNDPLKQGRVRLRFPWLDDKYVSDWTRTVQMGGLGGGGIFPMDVNDEVLVAFDRGALDHPFVIGGLYNGKDQPTVVGDVPLHDTVRKKASRHTVSDRDGNRVDLLSQKTGGRKQGVRLASGDKQLTINLDRTNTEIIVDSKGSVTIKGSRSVSVEAGTDLTLSARRRLSIKSGGPLDIEGSGLVSVKSLAGAVTVDAMGALTMNALGSALLSADGSVQVNSVANVSVRAVTVPITGAVTINGLAPMVIPA
;
A
#
# COMPACT_ATOMS: atom_id res chain seq x y z
N MET A 1 -45.04 34.57 16.69
CA MET A 1 -43.84 34.75 17.53
C MET A 1 -43.26 33.38 17.74
N VAL A 2 -42.10 33.15 17.14
CA VAL A 2 -41.18 32.12 17.61
C VAL A 2 -40.75 32.60 18.99
N ASN A 3 -41.26 31.99 20.05
CA ASN A 3 -40.80 32.32 21.40
C ASN A 3 -39.41 31.68 21.57
N PRO A 4 -38.31 32.45 21.66
CA PRO A 4 -37.05 31.88 22.09
C PRO A 4 -37.25 31.30 23.49
N ALA A 5 -36.73 30.08 23.72
CA ALA A 5 -36.81 29.45 25.03
C ALA A 5 -35.90 30.21 25.99
N THR A 6 -36.46 31.23 26.66
CA THR A 6 -35.76 32.05 27.66
C THR A 6 -35.52 31.31 28.98
N SER A 7 -36.11 30.13 29.13
CA SER A 7 -35.96 29.29 30.31
C SER A 7 -34.57 28.66 30.33
N ALA A 8 -33.77 29.01 31.34
CA ALA A 8 -32.48 28.41 31.65
C ALA A 8 -32.58 27.00 32.27
N VAL A 9 -33.79 26.42 32.33
CA VAL A 9 -34.06 25.16 33.03
C VAL A 9 -33.75 23.96 32.13
N LEU A 10 -32.74 23.19 32.54
CA LEU A 10 -32.41 21.89 32.00
C LEU A 10 -33.31 20.81 32.61
N GLN A 11 -33.91 19.99 31.75
CA GLN A 11 -34.49 18.72 32.17
C GLN A 11 -33.50 17.61 31.86
N VAL A 12 -32.98 17.00 32.92
CA VAL A 12 -32.02 15.90 32.83
C VAL A 12 -32.67 14.63 33.35
N SER A 13 -32.50 13.54 32.62
CA SER A 13 -32.82 12.18 33.08
C SER A 13 -31.55 11.34 33.10
N ILE A 14 -31.34 10.60 34.18
CA ILE A 14 -30.20 9.68 34.36
C ILE A 14 -30.76 8.28 34.58
N GLY A 15 -30.30 7.30 33.79
CA GLY A 15 -30.83 5.93 33.85
C GLY A 15 -32.32 5.82 33.49
N GLY A 16 -32.84 6.77 32.71
CA GLY A 16 -34.25 6.85 32.34
C GLY A 16 -35.17 7.50 33.38
N VAL A 17 -34.62 7.95 34.52
CA VAL A 17 -35.38 8.63 35.59
C VAL A 17 -35.00 10.10 35.63
N GLN A 18 -35.98 10.99 35.71
CA GLN A 18 -35.75 12.43 35.80
C GLN A 18 -35.03 12.80 37.11
N LEU A 19 -34.14 13.80 37.06
CA LEU A 19 -33.47 14.33 38.26
C LEU A 19 -34.51 14.69 39.35
N PRO A 20 -34.32 14.20 40.59
CA PRO A 20 -35.13 14.63 41.74
C PRO A 20 -35.01 16.14 41.97
N ASP A 21 -36.06 16.79 42.50
CA ASP A 21 -36.10 18.25 42.70
C ASP A 21 -34.87 18.80 43.45
N ALA A 22 -34.39 18.10 44.49
CA ALA A 22 -33.21 18.50 45.24
C ALA A 22 -31.91 18.48 44.40
N ALA A 23 -31.78 17.52 43.48
CA ALA A 23 -30.65 17.44 42.56
C ALA A 23 -30.78 18.43 41.41
N ALA A 24 -32.00 18.64 40.90
CA ALA A 24 -32.29 19.65 39.88
C ALA A 24 -31.99 21.07 40.40
N GLN A 25 -32.32 21.38 41.66
CA GLN A 25 -31.96 22.66 42.30
C GLN A 25 -30.46 22.81 42.54
N ALA A 26 -29.72 21.70 42.65
CA ALA A 26 -28.28 21.73 42.81
C ALA A 26 -27.54 21.86 41.47
N LEU A 27 -28.19 21.64 40.32
CA LEU A 27 -27.59 21.82 39.00
C LEU A 27 -27.39 23.32 38.71
N VAL A 28 -26.14 23.77 38.74
CA VAL A 28 -25.79 25.20 38.63
C VAL A 28 -25.26 25.59 37.24
N ASP A 29 -24.76 24.62 36.49
CA ASP A 29 -24.19 24.84 35.15
C ASP A 29 -24.32 23.54 34.35
N GLY A 30 -24.48 23.67 33.05
CA GLY A 30 -24.54 22.54 32.15
C GLY A 30 -24.38 22.96 30.71
N TRP A 31 -23.74 22.11 29.92
CA TRP A 31 -23.59 22.36 28.50
C TRP A 31 -23.67 21.07 27.68
N VAL A 32 -24.12 21.22 26.45
CA VAL A 32 -24.13 20.17 25.42
C VAL A 32 -23.40 20.73 24.22
N ASP A 33 -22.30 20.10 23.83
CA ASP A 33 -21.45 20.52 22.72
C ASP A 33 -21.57 19.51 21.59
N GLN A 34 -22.12 19.93 20.45
CA GLN A 34 -22.40 19.06 19.31
C GLN A 34 -21.63 19.52 18.08
N GLY A 35 -21.11 18.59 17.29
CA GLY A 35 -20.37 18.92 16.08
C GLY A 35 -20.53 17.90 14.96
N ALA A 36 -20.44 18.36 13.71
CA ALA A 36 -20.45 17.53 12.53
C ALA A 36 -19.10 16.80 12.36
N GLY A 37 -19.05 15.50 12.65
CA GLY A 37 -17.83 14.68 12.56
C GLY A 37 -17.08 14.48 13.89
N VAL A 38 -17.66 14.86 15.04
CA VAL A 38 -17.20 14.45 16.39
C VAL A 38 -18.36 13.93 17.23
N PRO A 39 -18.11 13.04 18.20
CA PRO A 39 -19.06 12.72 19.25
C PRO A 39 -19.41 13.98 20.03
N ALA A 40 -20.70 14.23 20.20
CA ALA A 40 -21.18 15.29 21.06
C ALA A 40 -20.80 15.00 22.52
N ALA A 41 -20.43 16.04 23.24
CA ALA A 41 -20.07 15.99 24.65
C ALA A 41 -21.12 16.70 25.49
N PHE A 42 -21.25 16.30 26.75
CA PHE A 42 -22.05 17.03 27.72
C PHE A 42 -21.35 17.13 29.07
N GLN A 43 -21.74 18.13 29.82
CA GLN A 43 -21.35 18.33 31.20
C GLN A 43 -22.54 18.83 32.01
N LEU A 44 -22.65 18.33 33.24
CA LEU A 44 -23.61 18.75 34.24
C LEU A 44 -22.85 19.04 35.53
N THR A 45 -22.96 20.25 36.03
CA THR A 45 -22.23 20.72 37.21
C THR A 45 -23.20 20.93 38.36
N PHE A 46 -23.03 20.14 39.41
CA PHE A 46 -23.87 20.17 40.60
C PHE A 46 -23.15 20.82 41.77
N ARG A 47 -23.79 21.78 42.45
CA ARG A 47 -23.33 22.30 43.73
C ARG A 47 -23.41 21.19 44.79
N ASP A 48 -22.27 20.83 45.36
CA ASP A 48 -22.13 19.69 46.27
C ASP A 48 -21.27 20.04 47.49
N PRO A 49 -21.77 20.88 48.41
CA PRO A 49 -21.01 21.36 49.56
C PRO A 49 -20.58 20.25 50.53
N TYR A 50 -21.29 19.12 50.50
CA TYR A 50 -21.04 17.98 51.38
C TYR A 50 -20.36 16.80 50.69
N ARG A 51 -20.08 16.88 49.38
CA ARG A 51 -19.38 15.86 48.58
C ARG A 51 -20.13 14.51 48.54
N VAL A 52 -21.45 14.58 48.49
CA VAL A 52 -22.36 13.42 48.54
C VAL A 52 -23.33 13.38 47.36
N MET A 53 -23.11 14.18 46.31
CA MET A 53 -24.06 14.26 45.20
C MET A 53 -24.25 12.90 44.53
N ILE A 54 -23.18 12.19 44.11
CA ILE A 54 -23.41 10.89 43.43
C ILE A 54 -23.99 9.83 44.36
N SER A 55 -23.64 9.84 45.66
CA SER A 55 -24.23 8.90 46.62
C SER A 55 -25.73 9.16 46.79
N ARG A 56 -26.14 10.42 46.89
CA ARG A 56 -27.57 10.81 46.95
C ARG A 56 -28.32 10.44 45.68
N LEU A 57 -27.72 10.66 44.51
CA LEU A 57 -28.31 10.22 43.25
C LEU A 57 -28.48 8.69 43.22
N ASN A 58 -27.48 7.93 43.68
CA ASN A 58 -27.55 6.47 43.78
C ASN A 58 -28.56 5.94 44.81
N GLU A 59 -28.87 6.70 45.86
CA GLU A 59 -29.94 6.38 46.80
C GLU A 59 -31.33 6.62 46.21
N THR A 60 -31.44 7.53 45.23
CA THR A 60 -32.72 7.96 44.66
C THR A 60 -33.09 7.24 43.36
N PHE A 61 -32.10 6.83 42.58
CA PHE A 61 -32.31 6.16 41.30
C PHE A 61 -32.24 4.63 41.43
N ASP A 62 -33.18 3.94 40.79
CA ASP A 62 -33.16 2.46 40.66
C ASP A 62 -31.92 1.98 39.89
N THR A 63 -31.41 2.81 38.98
CA THR A 63 -30.17 2.54 38.23
C THR A 63 -29.03 3.37 38.82
N PRO A 64 -27.93 2.73 39.28
CA PRO A 64 -26.77 3.45 39.76
C PRO A 64 -26.20 4.42 38.72
N VAL A 65 -25.94 5.65 39.13
CA VAL A 65 -25.20 6.67 38.40
C VAL A 65 -23.72 6.27 38.37
N THR A 66 -23.35 5.54 37.33
CA THR A 66 -22.01 4.97 37.12
C THR A 66 -21.58 5.16 35.67
N PHE A 67 -20.37 4.73 35.32
CA PHE A 67 -19.90 4.80 33.94
C PHE A 67 -20.81 3.99 33.01
N GLY A 68 -21.20 4.58 31.89
CA GLY A 68 -22.11 3.98 30.91
C GLY A 68 -23.61 4.16 31.21
N THR A 69 -23.98 4.73 32.36
CA THR A 69 -25.38 5.10 32.63
C THR A 69 -25.83 6.14 31.60
N LEU A 70 -27.00 5.92 30.99
CA LEU A 70 -27.56 6.83 29.98
C LEU A 70 -28.03 8.14 30.60
N VAL A 71 -27.71 9.25 29.94
CA VAL A 71 -28.14 10.60 30.29
C VAL A 71 -28.89 11.19 29.10
N THR A 72 -30.09 11.70 29.35
CA THR A 72 -30.88 12.44 28.38
C THR A 72 -31.02 13.87 28.87
N ILE A 73 -30.63 14.81 28.02
CA ILE A 73 -30.69 16.25 28.30
C ILE A 73 -31.70 16.86 27.35
N ALA A 74 -32.71 17.55 27.91
CA ALA A 74 -33.73 18.29 27.18
C ALA A 74 -33.88 19.69 27.79
N THR A 75 -34.44 20.63 27.03
CA THR A 75 -34.78 21.96 27.56
C THR A 75 -36.24 22.00 27.99
N VAL A 76 -36.58 22.83 28.96
CA VAL A 76 -37.98 23.16 29.27
C VAL A 76 -38.37 24.43 28.51
N ALA A 77 -39.31 24.35 27.59
CA ALA A 77 -39.85 25.52 26.89
C ALA A 77 -41.20 25.96 27.50
N ASP A 78 -41.37 27.25 27.74
CA ASP A 78 -42.65 27.92 28.07
C ASP A 78 -43.52 27.24 29.15
N GLY A 79 -42.90 26.61 30.16
CA GLY A 79 -43.61 25.98 31.28
C GLY A 79 -44.44 24.74 30.92
N GLN A 80 -44.26 24.17 29.72
CA GLN A 80 -45.04 23.02 29.20
C GLN A 80 -44.35 21.65 29.40
N GLY A 81 -43.33 21.55 30.26
CA GLY A 81 -42.56 20.32 30.49
C GLY A 81 -41.47 20.07 29.43
N ALA A 82 -40.98 18.82 29.35
CA ALA A 82 -39.84 18.44 28.51
C ALA A 82 -40.05 18.84 27.03
N GLY A 83 -39.21 19.75 26.54
CA GLY A 83 -39.13 20.11 25.13
C GLY A 83 -38.28 19.12 24.32
N ASP A 84 -37.68 19.60 23.23
CA ASP A 84 -36.84 18.77 22.35
C ASP A 84 -35.62 18.23 23.10
N THR A 85 -35.37 16.92 23.00
CA THR A 85 -34.14 16.28 23.49
C THR A 85 -32.93 16.89 22.78
N LEU A 86 -31.98 17.46 23.51
CA LEU A 86 -30.73 17.99 22.97
C LEU A 86 -29.73 16.88 22.68
N LEU A 87 -29.52 15.98 23.66
CA LEU A 87 -28.55 14.90 23.57
C LEU A 87 -29.00 13.69 24.41
N THR A 88 -28.71 12.51 23.88
CA THR A 88 -28.70 11.24 24.62
C THR A 88 -27.28 10.70 24.58
N GLY A 89 -26.68 10.50 25.76
CA GLY A 89 -25.30 10.06 25.88
C GLY A 89 -25.06 9.18 27.09
N GLU A 90 -23.79 8.86 27.32
CA GLU A 90 -23.31 7.97 28.37
C GLU A 90 -22.34 8.71 29.28
N ILE A 91 -22.45 8.48 30.58
CA ILE A 91 -21.49 9.03 31.55
C ILE A 91 -20.13 8.37 31.33
N THR A 92 -19.11 9.19 31.09
CA THR A 92 -17.72 8.73 30.92
C THR A 92 -16.76 9.34 31.94
N GLY A 93 -17.21 10.33 32.73
CA GLY A 93 -16.36 11.03 33.68
C GLY A 93 -17.14 11.59 34.87
N PHE A 94 -16.52 11.55 36.03
CA PHE A 94 -16.92 12.26 37.23
C PHE A 94 -15.75 13.12 37.70
N GLU A 95 -16.02 14.36 38.08
CA GLU A 95 -15.00 15.27 38.61
C GLU A 95 -15.50 15.91 39.90
N ALA A 96 -14.57 16.16 40.81
CA ALA A 96 -14.81 16.96 42.00
C ALA A 96 -14.02 18.27 41.81
N ASP A 97 -14.75 19.38 41.69
CA ASP A 97 -14.18 20.69 41.39
C ASP A 97 -14.35 21.66 42.58
N TYR A 98 -13.34 22.51 42.77
CA TYR A 98 -13.23 23.46 43.89
C TYR A 98 -12.61 24.77 43.38
N ASP A 99 -13.43 25.80 43.25
CA ASP A 99 -13.04 27.09 42.66
C ASP A 99 -12.97 28.25 43.68
N GLY A 100 -13.11 27.94 44.98
CA GLY A 100 -13.18 28.92 46.06
C GLY A 100 -14.56 29.56 46.28
N THR A 101 -15.51 29.38 45.36
CA THR A 101 -16.92 29.79 45.52
C THR A 101 -17.81 28.65 46.02
N GLY A 102 -17.35 27.41 45.87
CA GLY A 102 -18.04 26.23 46.35
C GLY A 102 -17.26 24.95 46.14
N THR A 103 -17.97 23.84 46.36
CA THR A 103 -17.55 22.50 45.93
C THR A 103 -18.59 22.00 44.95
N PHE A 104 -18.13 21.44 43.84
CA PHE A 104 -18.97 20.97 42.75
C PHE A 104 -18.66 19.53 42.40
N THR A 105 -19.72 18.80 42.07
CA THR A 105 -19.64 17.48 41.44
C THR A 105 -20.00 17.65 39.97
N VAL A 106 -19.08 17.30 39.08
CA VAL A 106 -19.26 17.40 37.63
C VAL A 106 -19.48 16.00 37.07
N ILE A 107 -20.59 15.82 36.36
CA ILE A 107 -20.86 14.62 35.56
C ILE A 107 -20.65 14.99 34.10
N ARG A 108 -19.76 14.28 33.41
CA ARG A 108 -19.55 14.48 31.97
C ARG A 108 -19.60 13.19 31.19
N GLY A 109 -19.89 13.33 29.91
CA GLY A 109 -20.05 12.20 29.03
C GLY A 109 -20.07 12.58 27.57
N TYR A 110 -20.29 11.58 26.74
CA TYR A 110 -20.38 11.72 25.30
C TYR A 110 -21.62 10.99 24.79
N ASP A 111 -22.08 11.33 23.61
CA ASP A 111 -23.02 10.48 22.87
C ASP A 111 -22.43 9.09 22.56
N ALA A 112 -23.24 8.19 21.99
CA ALA A 112 -22.80 6.83 21.65
C ALA A 112 -21.63 6.78 20.65
N GLY A 113 -21.30 7.87 19.96
CA GLY A 113 -20.19 7.97 19.01
C GLY A 113 -18.82 7.75 19.65
N HIS A 114 -18.65 8.07 20.94
CA HIS A 114 -17.39 7.84 21.64
C HIS A 114 -16.98 6.36 21.67
N ARG A 115 -17.93 5.42 21.53
CA ARG A 115 -17.65 3.98 21.46
C ARG A 115 -16.77 3.62 20.26
N LEU A 116 -16.95 4.30 19.14
CA LEU A 116 -16.15 4.16 17.91
C LEU A 116 -14.72 4.71 18.06
N MET A 117 -14.45 5.50 19.10
CA MET A 117 -13.13 6.05 19.41
C MET A 117 -12.30 5.19 20.38
N ARG A 118 -12.92 4.17 20.99
CA ARG A 118 -12.28 3.42 22.09
C ARG A 118 -11.16 2.49 21.65
N GLN A 119 -11.23 1.97 20.42
CA GLN A 119 -10.29 0.97 19.92
C GLN A 119 -9.69 1.45 18.61
N ARG A 120 -8.36 1.36 18.50
CA ARG A 120 -7.68 1.41 17.20
C ARG A 120 -7.65 0.02 16.61
N ARG A 121 -7.88 -0.09 15.30
CA ARG A 121 -7.97 -1.39 14.62
C ARG A 121 -7.08 -1.46 13.39
N VAL A 122 -6.66 -2.69 13.10
CA VAL A 122 -6.08 -3.07 11.82
C VAL A 122 -7.07 -4.02 11.15
N ALA A 123 -7.68 -3.58 10.05
CA ALA A 123 -8.68 -4.37 9.35
C ALA A 123 -8.63 -4.12 7.84
N ALA A 124 -8.99 -5.13 7.05
CA ALA A 124 -9.17 -5.01 5.61
C ALA A 124 -10.65 -5.19 5.25
N TYR A 125 -11.15 -4.31 4.38
CA TYR A 125 -12.51 -4.38 3.84
C TYR A 125 -12.40 -4.57 2.33
N ARG A 126 -13.08 -5.59 1.82
CA ARG A 126 -13.06 -5.96 0.40
C ARG A 126 -14.46 -5.91 -0.17
N ASN A 127 -14.59 -5.39 -1.39
CA ASN A 127 -15.84 -5.27 -2.13
C ASN A 127 -17.00 -4.69 -1.31
N GLN A 128 -16.74 -3.60 -0.59
CA GLN A 128 -17.72 -2.93 0.28
C GLN A 128 -17.77 -1.44 -0.03
N SER A 129 -18.95 -0.84 0.09
CA SER A 129 -19.12 0.62 0.03
C SER A 129 -18.83 1.26 1.41
N ALA A 130 -18.59 2.56 1.44
CA ALA A 130 -18.45 3.30 2.71
C ALA A 130 -19.70 3.14 3.61
N SER A 131 -20.90 3.13 3.02
CA SER A 131 -22.14 2.91 3.75
C SER A 131 -22.27 1.51 4.37
N ASP A 132 -21.71 0.48 3.72
CA ASP A 132 -21.69 -0.89 4.28
C ASP A 132 -20.72 -0.99 5.46
N ILE A 133 -19.54 -0.36 5.33
CA ILE A 133 -18.53 -0.28 6.38
C ILE A 133 -19.09 0.46 7.60
N ALA A 134 -19.78 1.59 7.39
CA ALA A 134 -20.45 2.35 8.45
C ALA A 134 -21.46 1.51 9.24
N ARG A 135 -22.33 0.76 8.55
CA ARG A 135 -23.28 -0.16 9.22
C ARG A 135 -22.56 -1.23 10.04
N LYS A 136 -21.51 -1.81 9.47
CA LYS A 136 -20.74 -2.90 10.09
C LYS A 136 -20.03 -2.44 11.36
N LEU A 137 -19.38 -1.27 11.33
CA LEU A 137 -18.68 -0.72 12.48
C LEU A 137 -19.66 -0.24 13.56
N ALA A 138 -20.74 0.44 13.19
CA ALA A 138 -21.79 0.83 14.13
C ALA A 138 -22.36 -0.38 14.90
N ALA A 139 -22.71 -1.46 14.19
CA ALA A 139 -23.20 -2.68 14.81
C ALA A 139 -22.16 -3.35 15.72
N ARG A 140 -20.89 -3.33 15.31
CA ARG A 140 -19.79 -3.94 16.07
C ARG A 140 -19.51 -3.22 17.38
N ASP A 141 -19.53 -1.89 17.38
CA ASP A 141 -19.23 -1.07 18.55
C ASP A 141 -20.48 -0.69 19.35
N GLY A 142 -21.64 -1.26 19.00
CA GLY A 142 -22.89 -1.11 19.74
C GLY A 142 -23.49 0.29 19.63
N VAL A 143 -23.31 0.96 18.50
CA VAL A 143 -23.93 2.25 18.18
C VAL A 143 -25.20 2.00 17.37
N LEU A 144 -26.35 2.50 17.85
CA LEU A 144 -27.61 2.33 17.15
C LEU A 144 -27.59 3.05 15.81
N ILE A 145 -28.11 2.41 14.76
CA ILE A 145 -28.16 3.02 13.43
C ILE A 145 -29.42 3.88 13.31
N GLY A 146 -29.24 5.14 12.95
CA GLY A 146 -30.31 6.05 12.56
C GLY A 146 -30.46 6.02 11.04
N THR A 147 -29.86 7.01 10.38
CA THR A 147 -29.91 7.14 8.91
C THR A 147 -28.52 7.00 8.31
N ILE A 148 -28.31 5.97 7.50
CA ILE A 148 -27.11 5.79 6.68
C ILE A 148 -27.56 5.80 5.22
N GLN A 149 -27.17 6.83 4.47
CA GLN A 149 -27.43 6.94 3.03
C GLN A 149 -26.44 6.07 2.25
N SER A 150 -26.90 5.48 1.15
CA SER A 150 -26.06 4.62 0.32
C SER A 150 -25.00 5.43 -0.44
N THR A 151 -23.76 4.95 -0.39
CA THR A 151 -22.64 5.48 -1.17
C THR A 151 -22.47 4.69 -2.46
N LYS A 152 -22.09 5.35 -3.56
CA LYS A 152 -22.03 4.73 -4.90
C LYS A 152 -20.74 3.92 -5.14
N THR A 153 -19.64 4.31 -4.52
CA THR A 153 -18.32 3.71 -4.74
C THR A 153 -18.17 2.43 -3.93
N VAL A 154 -17.70 1.37 -4.59
CA VAL A 154 -17.32 0.11 -3.94
C VAL A 154 -15.81 0.04 -3.92
N TYR A 155 -15.23 -0.08 -2.72
CA TYR A 155 -13.79 -0.30 -2.57
C TYR A 155 -13.48 -1.77 -2.82
N GLU A 156 -12.64 -2.05 -3.83
CA GLU A 156 -12.11 -3.41 -4.07
C GLU A 156 -11.32 -3.89 -2.85
N PHE A 157 -10.47 -3.01 -2.33
CA PHE A 157 -9.72 -3.20 -1.10
C PHE A 157 -9.48 -1.84 -0.42
N ILE A 158 -9.76 -1.75 0.88
CA ILE A 158 -9.37 -0.61 1.72
C ILE A 158 -8.97 -1.10 3.11
N SER A 159 -7.94 -0.47 3.68
CA SER A 159 -7.40 -0.85 4.99
C SER A 159 -7.65 0.22 6.06
N GLN A 160 -8.09 -0.23 7.23
CA GLN A 160 -8.08 0.55 8.45
C GLN A 160 -6.73 0.33 9.13
N SER A 161 -5.91 1.38 9.20
CA SER A 161 -4.49 1.28 9.53
C SER A 161 -4.17 1.76 10.94
N ASN A 162 -4.50 0.96 11.96
CA ASN A 162 -4.30 1.30 13.37
C ASN A 162 -4.90 2.67 13.75
N VAL A 163 -6.09 2.94 13.23
CA VAL A 163 -6.90 4.13 13.53
C VAL A 163 -8.19 3.71 14.20
N THR A 164 -8.87 4.64 14.86
CA THR A 164 -10.16 4.34 15.47
C THR A 164 -11.23 4.08 14.40
N ASP A 165 -12.32 3.44 14.79
CA ASP A 165 -13.46 3.24 13.88
C ASP A 165 -14.07 4.59 13.49
N TRP A 166 -14.06 5.57 14.41
CA TRP A 166 -14.49 6.94 14.12
C TRP A 166 -13.62 7.63 13.06
N ASP A 167 -12.29 7.63 13.24
CA ASP A 167 -11.37 8.29 12.31
C ASP A 167 -11.44 7.66 10.91
N PHE A 168 -11.60 6.33 10.86
CA PHE A 168 -11.75 5.61 9.61
C PHE A 168 -13.06 5.97 8.91
N LEU A 169 -14.18 6.02 9.64
CA LEU A 169 -15.47 6.42 9.09
C LEU A 169 -15.49 7.89 8.68
N ALA A 170 -14.83 8.78 9.41
CA ALA A 170 -14.69 10.19 9.04
C ALA A 170 -14.00 10.33 7.68
N ARG A 171 -12.86 9.63 7.48
CA ARG A 171 -12.18 9.58 6.17
C ARG A 171 -13.11 9.07 5.06
N LEU A 172 -13.84 7.98 5.31
CA LEU A 172 -14.78 7.44 4.32
C LEU A 172 -15.93 8.39 4.03
N ALA A 173 -16.39 9.15 5.03
CA ALA A 173 -17.41 10.17 4.85
C ALA A 173 -16.89 11.29 3.94
N ASP A 174 -15.66 11.74 4.18
CA ASP A 174 -15.00 12.77 3.37
C ASP A 174 -14.84 12.38 1.91
N GLU A 175 -14.39 11.15 1.64
CA GLU A 175 -14.24 10.59 0.29
C GLU A 175 -15.58 10.42 -0.45
N ASN A 176 -16.71 10.44 0.26
CA ASN A 176 -18.05 10.18 -0.30
C ASN A 176 -19.02 11.36 -0.14
N GLU A 177 -18.54 12.57 0.20
CA GLU A 177 -19.36 13.76 0.44
C GLU A 177 -20.45 13.56 1.52
N MET A 178 -20.12 12.78 2.55
CA MET A 178 -21.00 12.50 3.68
C MET A 178 -20.48 13.18 4.94
N VAL A 179 -21.38 13.40 5.89
CA VAL A 179 -21.08 13.84 7.26
C VAL A 179 -21.57 12.77 8.23
N MET A 180 -20.76 12.54 9.26
CA MET A 180 -21.07 11.61 10.35
C MET A 180 -21.43 12.39 11.63
N SER A 181 -22.52 12.00 12.29
CA SER A 181 -22.93 12.55 13.59
C SER A 181 -23.81 11.58 14.35
N ILE A 182 -24.03 11.81 15.64
CA ILE A 182 -25.07 11.12 16.41
C ILE A 182 -26.27 12.06 16.58
N ASP A 183 -27.47 11.57 16.32
CA ASP A 183 -28.68 12.34 16.54
C ASP A 183 -29.03 12.47 18.03
N ALA A 184 -30.02 13.33 18.35
CA ALA A 184 -30.46 13.55 19.73
C ALA A 184 -30.91 12.28 20.47
N MET A 185 -31.29 11.23 19.73
CA MET A 185 -31.77 9.95 20.26
C MET A 185 -30.62 8.92 20.40
N GLY A 186 -29.37 9.33 20.20
CA GLY A 186 -28.21 8.46 20.34
C GLY A 186 -27.95 7.55 19.14
N LYS A 187 -28.50 7.88 17.95
CA LYS A 187 -28.35 7.06 16.74
C LYS A 187 -27.39 7.67 15.72
N LEU A 188 -26.56 6.82 15.11
CA LEU A 188 -25.60 7.21 14.08
C LEU A 188 -26.30 7.69 12.80
N ARG A 189 -25.86 8.84 12.30
CA ARG A 189 -26.17 9.38 10.99
C ARG A 189 -24.91 9.39 10.13
N PHE A 190 -25.05 8.94 8.89
CA PHE A 190 -24.03 9.00 7.83
C PHE A 190 -24.76 9.45 6.56
N VAL A 191 -24.81 10.76 6.35
CA VAL A 191 -25.72 11.40 5.39
C VAL A 191 -25.03 12.55 4.68
N LYS A 192 -25.54 12.96 3.52
CA LYS A 192 -25.12 14.22 2.89
C LYS A 192 -25.48 15.41 3.78
N PRO A 193 -24.60 16.40 3.91
CA PRO A 193 -24.92 17.64 4.61
C PRO A 193 -26.06 18.38 3.91
N GLU A 194 -26.92 19.04 4.68
CA GLU A 194 -27.95 19.92 4.13
C GLU A 194 -27.29 21.23 3.67
N PRO A 195 -27.62 21.73 2.47
CA PRO A 195 -27.01 22.96 1.97
C PRO A 195 -27.58 24.20 2.67
N ALA A 196 -26.75 25.24 2.78
CA ALA A 196 -27.14 26.53 3.34
C ALA A 196 -28.32 27.17 2.61
N SER A 197 -28.55 26.82 1.34
CA SER A 197 -29.69 27.29 0.56
C SER A 197 -31.04 26.96 1.21
N GLY A 198 -31.11 25.91 2.03
CA GLY A 198 -32.29 25.53 2.81
C GLY A 198 -32.62 26.45 3.99
N ALA A 199 -31.74 27.38 4.36
CA ALA A 199 -32.01 28.33 5.44
C ALA A 199 -33.14 29.32 5.03
N PRO A 200 -33.87 29.90 6.00
CA PRO A 200 -34.85 30.95 5.72
C PRO A 200 -34.27 32.11 4.88
N PRO A 201 -35.09 32.83 4.08
CA PRO A 201 -34.64 34.03 3.41
C PRO A 201 -34.10 35.08 4.39
N THR A 202 -33.09 35.87 4.01
CA THR A 202 -32.56 36.99 4.82
C THR A 202 -33.61 38.06 5.12
N SER A 203 -34.65 38.18 4.27
CA SER A 203 -35.81 39.05 4.52
C SER A 203 -36.77 38.55 5.62
N THR A 204 -36.50 37.39 6.23
CA THR A 204 -37.33 36.83 7.30
C THR A 204 -36.91 37.45 8.62
N GLU A 205 -37.84 38.06 9.36
CA GLU A 205 -37.58 38.56 10.72
C GLU A 205 -37.28 37.40 11.69
N GLY A 206 -36.41 37.65 12.69
CA GLY A 206 -36.04 36.66 13.72
C GLY A 206 -37.25 36.04 14.42
N ASP A 207 -38.27 36.86 14.74
CA ASP A 207 -39.52 36.45 15.38
C ASP A 207 -40.37 35.44 14.57
N LYS A 208 -40.06 35.23 13.30
CA LYS A 208 -40.81 34.35 12.39
C LYS A 208 -40.13 33.00 12.17
N SER A 209 -38.84 32.87 12.48
CA SER A 209 -38.15 31.60 12.33
C SER A 209 -37.04 31.43 13.37
N PRO A 210 -37.00 30.30 14.09
CA PRO A 210 -35.90 29.99 15.02
C PRO A 210 -34.56 29.80 14.29
N LEU A 211 -34.54 29.71 12.97
CA LEU A 211 -33.31 29.53 12.20
C LEU A 211 -32.76 30.84 11.64
N VAL A 212 -33.39 31.98 11.97
CA VAL A 212 -32.88 33.32 11.68
C VAL A 212 -32.20 33.85 12.93
N LEU A 213 -30.95 34.27 12.78
CA LEU A 213 -30.13 34.92 13.80
C LEU A 213 -30.00 36.38 13.40
N GLN A 214 -30.85 37.25 13.96
CA GLN A 214 -30.87 38.68 13.65
C GLN A 214 -30.01 39.48 14.62
N ALA A 215 -29.11 40.32 14.08
CA ALA A 215 -28.27 41.19 14.88
C ALA A 215 -29.10 42.23 15.65
N GLY A 216 -28.75 42.46 16.92
CA GLY A 216 -29.49 43.38 17.79
C GLY A 216 -30.84 42.84 18.29
N HIS A 217 -31.22 41.61 17.90
CA HIS A 217 -32.42 40.92 18.36
C HIS A 217 -32.08 39.57 19.01
N ASP A 218 -31.65 38.59 18.20
CA ASP A 218 -31.37 37.22 18.66
C ASP A 218 -29.89 37.03 19.05
N ILE A 219 -29.00 37.78 18.40
CA ILE A 219 -27.55 37.66 18.56
C ILE A 219 -27.07 38.45 19.77
N LEU A 220 -26.38 37.75 20.67
CA LEU A 220 -25.72 38.30 21.85
C LEU A 220 -24.25 38.64 21.57
N ARG A 221 -23.59 37.82 20.74
CA ARG A 221 -22.22 38.04 20.28
C ARG A 221 -22.04 37.48 18.88
N LEU A 222 -21.32 38.22 18.04
CA LEU A 222 -20.95 37.77 16.70
C LEU A 222 -19.45 37.96 16.48
N ARG A 223 -18.85 36.96 15.84
CA ARG A 223 -17.59 37.07 15.12
C ARG A 223 -17.74 36.36 13.79
N ALA A 224 -17.78 37.12 12.71
CA ALA A 224 -17.78 36.58 11.35
C ALA A 224 -16.50 37.02 10.63
N ALA A 225 -15.93 36.13 9.81
CA ALA A 225 -14.77 36.39 9.00
C ALA A 225 -14.96 35.79 7.61
N VAL A 226 -14.58 36.56 6.59
CA VAL A 226 -14.50 36.10 5.20
C VAL A 226 -13.07 36.35 4.73
N THR A 227 -12.41 35.33 4.16
CA THR A 227 -10.98 35.40 3.82
C THR A 227 -10.66 34.81 2.46
N ALA A 228 -9.80 35.51 1.71
CA ALA A 228 -9.28 35.04 0.43
C ALA A 228 -7.90 34.35 0.55
N ALA A 229 -7.28 34.35 1.74
CA ALA A 229 -5.84 34.06 1.90
C ALA A 229 -5.41 32.68 1.39
N ASP A 230 -6.26 31.65 1.54
CA ASP A 230 -5.99 30.28 1.09
C ASP A 230 -6.91 29.83 -0.06
N GLN A 231 -7.66 30.77 -0.66
CA GLN A 231 -8.58 30.46 -1.75
C GLN A 231 -7.85 30.33 -3.08
N VAL A 232 -8.09 29.23 -3.79
CA VAL A 232 -7.57 28.97 -5.13
C VAL A 232 -8.73 28.60 -6.05
N GLY A 233 -8.70 29.04 -7.31
CA GLY A 233 -9.81 28.76 -8.24
C GLY A 233 -9.90 27.30 -8.68
N LYS A 234 -8.82 26.53 -8.54
CA LYS A 234 -8.76 25.11 -8.95
C LYS A 234 -7.97 24.28 -7.97
N VAL A 235 -8.40 23.04 -7.84
CA VAL A 235 -7.66 22.01 -7.12
C VAL A 235 -7.45 20.79 -8.01
N GLU A 236 -6.40 20.03 -7.73
CA GLU A 236 -6.06 18.83 -8.50
C GLU A 236 -5.68 17.68 -7.56
N ALA A 237 -6.18 16.49 -7.85
CA ALA A 237 -5.66 15.25 -7.27
C ALA A 237 -4.97 14.43 -8.37
N ARG A 238 -3.97 13.64 -7.98
CA ARG A 238 -3.18 12.81 -8.91
C ARG A 238 -3.02 11.39 -8.41
N GLY A 239 -2.93 10.45 -9.35
CA GLY A 239 -2.75 9.03 -9.10
C GLY A 239 -2.00 8.32 -10.21
N TRP A 240 -1.89 6.99 -10.12
CA TRP A 240 -1.22 6.17 -11.12
C TRP A 240 -1.98 4.86 -11.36
N ASP A 241 -2.55 4.69 -12.55
CA ASP A 241 -3.17 3.44 -12.94
C ASP A 241 -2.08 2.45 -13.36
N VAL A 242 -1.82 1.47 -12.48
CA VAL A 242 -0.82 0.41 -12.71
C VAL A 242 -1.23 -0.50 -13.87
N THR A 243 -2.53 -0.78 -14.01
CA THR A 243 -3.07 -1.72 -15.01
C THR A 243 -2.95 -1.13 -16.41
N GLN A 244 -3.29 0.15 -16.58
CA GLN A 244 -3.20 0.85 -17.86
C GLN A 244 -1.85 1.52 -18.10
N LYS A 245 -0.97 1.58 -17.09
CA LYS A 245 0.33 2.27 -17.13
C LYS A 245 0.16 3.76 -17.53
N LYS A 246 -0.74 4.47 -16.85
CA LYS A 246 -1.07 5.88 -17.16
C LYS A 246 -1.17 6.74 -15.89
N PRO A 247 -0.74 8.01 -15.96
CA PRO A 247 -1.02 8.95 -14.89
C PRO A 247 -2.52 9.22 -14.82
N LEU A 248 -3.04 9.33 -13.60
CA LEU A 248 -4.40 9.78 -13.32
C LEU A 248 -4.33 11.22 -12.80
N SER A 249 -5.23 12.07 -13.28
CA SER A 249 -5.38 13.44 -12.77
C SER A 249 -6.84 13.86 -12.91
N SER A 250 -7.35 14.51 -11.88
CA SER A 250 -8.66 15.16 -11.89
C SER A 250 -8.50 16.56 -11.35
N VAL A 251 -9.07 17.52 -12.06
CA VAL A 251 -9.11 18.93 -11.67
C VAL A 251 -10.55 19.29 -11.35
N SER A 252 -10.77 19.78 -10.13
CA SER A 252 -12.08 20.28 -9.68
C SER A 252 -12.04 21.80 -9.51
N PRO A 253 -13.11 22.52 -9.91
CA PRO A 253 -13.24 23.94 -9.60
C PRO A 253 -13.43 24.12 -8.09
N ALA A 254 -12.80 25.13 -7.52
CA ALA A 254 -12.94 25.52 -6.12
C ALA A 254 -13.52 26.94 -6.05
N GLU A 255 -14.71 27.10 -6.64
CA GLU A 255 -15.34 28.40 -6.87
C GLU A 255 -16.53 28.65 -5.93
N GLU A 256 -17.25 27.59 -5.55
CA GLU A 256 -18.46 27.63 -4.73
C GLU A 256 -18.37 26.62 -3.57
N ASN A 257 -19.19 26.82 -2.54
CA ASN A 257 -19.36 25.89 -1.43
C ASN A 257 -20.83 25.88 -1.01
N SER A 258 -21.39 24.69 -0.75
CA SER A 258 -22.80 24.56 -0.39
C SER A 258 -23.12 24.90 1.08
N GLY A 259 -22.10 25.00 1.93
CA GLY A 259 -22.18 25.31 3.35
C GLY A 259 -22.45 26.77 3.68
N PHE A 260 -22.37 27.67 2.71
CA PHE A 260 -22.73 29.08 2.87
C PHE A 260 -23.24 29.71 1.56
N ALA A 261 -24.04 30.76 1.67
CA ALA A 261 -24.49 31.59 0.56
C ALA A 261 -24.55 33.05 1.04
N ILE A 262 -23.49 33.79 0.74
CA ILE A 262 -23.23 35.15 1.21
C ILE A 262 -22.90 36.07 0.03
N GLY A 263 -22.60 37.35 0.28
CA GLY A 263 -22.41 38.37 -0.76
C GLY A 263 -21.20 38.19 -1.68
N ASP A 264 -20.31 37.21 -1.44
CA ASP A 264 -19.19 36.87 -2.31
C ASP A 264 -18.95 35.34 -2.28
N THR A 265 -18.11 34.85 -3.19
CA THR A 265 -17.77 33.44 -3.34
C THR A 265 -16.26 33.21 -3.23
N PRO A 266 -15.83 31.99 -2.86
CA PRO A 266 -14.43 31.58 -2.94
C PRO A 266 -13.79 31.91 -4.29
N GLY A 267 -14.49 31.63 -5.39
CA GLY A 267 -14.04 31.91 -6.75
C GLY A 267 -13.95 33.40 -7.06
N GLY A 268 -14.93 34.19 -6.61
CA GLY A 268 -14.93 35.66 -6.74
C GLY A 268 -13.73 36.30 -6.03
N ALA A 269 -13.45 35.84 -4.81
CA ALA A 269 -12.32 36.28 -4.01
C ALA A 269 -10.97 35.82 -4.60
N ALA A 270 -10.83 34.53 -4.94
CA ALA A 270 -9.62 33.98 -5.56
C ALA A 270 -9.31 34.66 -6.91
N GLY A 271 -10.33 35.01 -7.69
CA GLY A 271 -10.19 35.69 -8.98
C GLY A 271 -9.61 37.11 -8.91
N LYS A 272 -9.51 37.70 -7.71
CA LYS A 272 -8.81 38.98 -7.50
C LYS A 272 -7.29 38.83 -7.42
N PHE A 273 -6.80 37.60 -7.32
CA PHE A 273 -5.38 37.26 -7.21
C PHE A 273 -4.91 36.49 -8.45
N PRO A 274 -3.59 36.38 -8.66
CA PRO A 274 -3.06 35.51 -9.72
C PRO A 274 -3.60 34.09 -9.60
N ALA A 275 -3.88 33.46 -10.75
CA ALA A 275 -4.45 32.12 -10.78
C ALA A 275 -3.61 31.11 -9.99
N GLY A 276 -4.17 30.63 -8.89
CA GLY A 276 -3.59 29.59 -8.04
C GLY A 276 -4.22 28.22 -8.30
N LYS A 277 -3.42 27.16 -8.08
CA LYS A 277 -3.89 25.77 -8.06
C LYS A 277 -3.27 25.02 -6.90
N ARG A 278 -4.10 24.35 -6.10
CA ARG A 278 -3.65 23.45 -5.02
C ARG A 278 -3.66 22.00 -5.51
N VAL A 279 -2.62 21.23 -5.19
CA VAL A 279 -2.49 19.84 -5.66
C VAL A 279 -2.31 18.91 -4.48
N GLU A 280 -3.16 17.90 -4.34
CA GLU A 280 -2.98 16.81 -3.36
C GLU A 280 -2.05 15.73 -3.92
N THR A 281 -1.09 15.31 -3.10
CA THR A 281 -0.04 14.35 -3.48
C THR A 281 0.25 13.31 -2.40
N SER A 282 -0.42 13.36 -1.26
CA SER A 282 -0.14 12.52 -0.08
C SER A 282 -0.69 11.11 -0.17
N THR A 283 -1.81 10.91 -0.88
CA THR A 283 -2.52 9.61 -0.92
C THR A 283 -2.40 8.93 -2.28
N PRO A 284 -1.99 7.66 -2.35
CA PRO A 284 -2.05 6.87 -3.58
C PRO A 284 -3.47 6.59 -4.01
N TYR A 285 -3.77 6.95 -5.25
CA TYR A 285 -5.02 6.65 -5.92
C TYR A 285 -4.71 5.88 -7.19
N ASP A 286 -5.41 4.77 -7.38
CA ASP A 286 -5.16 3.81 -8.45
C ASP A 286 -6.27 3.85 -9.52
N THR A 287 -7.37 4.55 -9.24
CA THR A 287 -8.52 4.66 -10.15
C THR A 287 -8.94 6.11 -10.43
N SER A 288 -9.52 6.35 -11.61
CA SER A 288 -10.03 7.69 -11.97
C SER A 288 -11.15 8.18 -11.05
N ALA A 289 -11.95 7.27 -10.49
CA ALA A 289 -13.03 7.60 -9.57
C ALA A 289 -12.48 8.15 -8.26
N GLU A 290 -11.50 7.47 -7.65
CA GLU A 290 -10.83 7.93 -6.43
C GLU A 290 -10.19 9.30 -6.61
N VAL A 291 -9.48 9.52 -7.73
CA VAL A 291 -8.86 10.82 -8.02
C VAL A 291 -9.91 11.92 -8.17
N LYS A 292 -11.09 11.65 -8.76
CA LYS A 292 -12.20 12.62 -8.84
C LYS A 292 -12.77 12.96 -7.47
N PHE A 293 -13.03 11.96 -6.63
CA PHE A 293 -13.53 12.19 -5.27
C PHE A 293 -12.53 12.97 -4.42
N ALA A 294 -11.24 12.64 -4.54
CA ALA A 294 -10.18 13.35 -3.85
C ALA A 294 -10.08 14.82 -4.30
N SER A 295 -10.22 15.11 -5.61
CA SER A 295 -10.22 16.49 -6.09
C SER A 295 -11.46 17.26 -5.66
N ASP A 296 -12.63 16.63 -5.61
CA ASP A 296 -13.86 17.26 -5.12
C ASP A 296 -13.82 17.52 -3.61
N ALA A 297 -13.34 16.56 -2.82
CA ALA A 297 -13.18 16.72 -1.37
C ALA A 297 -12.15 17.82 -1.03
N LEU A 298 -11.05 17.90 -1.80
CA LEU A 298 -10.07 18.99 -1.65
C LEU A 298 -10.67 20.34 -2.04
N ALA A 299 -11.53 20.40 -3.06
CA ALA A 299 -12.20 21.63 -3.46
C ALA A 299 -13.09 22.12 -2.31
N GLU A 300 -13.89 21.22 -1.75
CA GLU A 300 -14.75 21.50 -0.61
C GLU A 300 -13.94 21.95 0.63
N ASP A 301 -12.80 21.32 0.94
CA ASP A 301 -11.95 21.72 2.07
C ASP A 301 -11.33 23.11 1.90
N VAL A 302 -10.88 23.44 0.68
CA VAL A 302 -10.37 24.78 0.35
C VAL A 302 -11.48 25.82 0.45
N THR A 303 -12.62 25.57 -0.19
CA THR A 303 -13.71 26.55 -0.25
C THR A 303 -14.41 26.73 1.09
N ALA A 304 -14.46 25.70 1.93
CA ALA A 304 -15.09 25.79 3.25
C ALA A 304 -14.31 26.68 4.25
N ALA A 305 -13.03 26.98 3.99
CA ALA A 305 -12.25 27.94 4.77
C ALA A 305 -12.53 29.42 4.41
N PHE A 306 -13.39 29.67 3.42
CA PHE A 306 -13.69 31.03 2.96
C PHE A 306 -14.46 31.86 3.98
N ALA A 307 -15.47 31.25 4.63
CA ALA A 307 -16.37 31.93 5.55
C ALA A 307 -16.43 31.20 6.89
N GLU A 308 -16.20 31.95 7.97
CA GLU A 308 -16.21 31.45 9.34
C GLU A 308 -17.09 32.33 10.20
N VAL A 309 -17.93 31.71 11.04
CA VAL A 309 -18.90 32.41 11.89
C VAL A 309 -18.91 31.77 13.27
N GLU A 310 -18.79 32.60 14.30
CA GLU A 310 -19.06 32.28 15.70
C GLU A 310 -20.18 33.21 16.18
N VAL A 311 -21.35 32.65 16.48
CA VAL A 311 -22.52 33.38 16.96
C VAL A 311 -22.91 32.84 18.32
N VAL A 312 -23.11 33.72 19.30
CA VAL A 312 -23.85 33.42 20.52
C VAL A 312 -25.22 34.03 20.36
N ALA A 313 -26.25 33.19 20.35
CA ALA A 313 -27.65 33.60 20.23
C ALA A 313 -28.44 33.22 21.49
N LEU A 314 -29.58 33.89 21.69
CA LEU A 314 -30.59 33.45 22.65
C LEU A 314 -30.96 31.99 22.38
N GLY A 315 -31.10 31.22 23.46
CA GLY A 315 -31.14 29.77 23.42
C GLY A 315 -32.27 29.19 22.58
N ASN A 316 -31.91 28.22 21.74
CA ASN A 316 -32.81 27.62 20.77
C ASN A 316 -32.42 26.18 20.42
N THR A 317 -33.32 25.24 20.73
CA THR A 317 -33.12 23.80 20.57
C THR A 317 -33.13 23.29 19.13
N LYS A 318 -33.61 24.11 18.19
CA LYS A 318 -33.60 23.78 16.76
C LYS A 318 -32.22 24.01 16.14
N LEU A 319 -31.35 24.79 16.79
CA LEU A 319 -29.97 24.97 16.34
C LEU A 319 -29.15 23.72 16.63
N ARG A 320 -28.66 23.07 15.57
CA ARG A 320 -27.87 21.85 15.62
C ARG A 320 -26.85 21.79 14.48
N PRO A 321 -25.79 20.99 14.62
CA PRO A 321 -24.90 20.70 13.50
C PRO A 321 -25.67 20.15 12.30
N GLY A 322 -25.35 20.65 11.11
CA GLY A 322 -25.99 20.32 9.84
C GLY A 322 -27.29 21.08 9.55
N VAL A 323 -27.76 21.93 10.46
CA VAL A 323 -28.97 22.74 10.23
C VAL A 323 -28.59 24.05 9.53
N PRO A 324 -29.26 24.40 8.41
CA PRO A 324 -29.03 25.67 7.74
C PRO A 324 -29.70 26.83 8.51
N VAL A 325 -28.92 27.88 8.78
CA VAL A 325 -29.29 29.08 9.54
C VAL A 325 -29.02 30.34 8.72
N THR A 326 -29.75 31.40 9.02
CA THR A 326 -29.66 32.69 8.34
C THR A 326 -29.10 33.73 9.29
N LEU A 327 -28.07 34.44 8.87
CA LEU A 327 -27.50 35.58 9.57
C LEU A 327 -27.98 36.86 8.88
N THR A 328 -28.67 37.74 9.62
CA THR A 328 -29.25 38.98 9.07
C THR A 328 -28.90 40.20 9.93
N ASP A 329 -28.87 41.39 9.32
CA ASP A 329 -28.51 42.67 9.94
C ASP A 329 -27.05 42.72 10.46
N THR A 330 -26.18 41.86 9.93
CA THR A 330 -24.74 41.81 10.30
C THR A 330 -23.84 42.57 9.35
N GLY A 331 -24.39 43.07 8.23
CA GLY A 331 -23.66 43.79 7.20
C GLY A 331 -22.97 42.87 6.18
N GLU A 332 -22.77 43.39 4.97
CA GLU A 332 -22.04 42.69 3.91
C GLU A 332 -20.52 42.71 4.16
N PRO A 333 -19.77 41.64 3.83
CA PRO A 333 -20.21 40.43 3.12
C PRO A 333 -20.67 39.29 4.07
N PHE A 334 -20.86 39.56 5.36
CA PHE A 334 -21.12 38.52 6.38
C PHE A 334 -22.59 38.09 6.42
N GLU A 335 -23.50 38.94 5.99
CA GLU A 335 -24.93 38.63 5.90
C GLU A 335 -25.21 37.53 4.86
N GLY A 336 -26.07 36.57 5.21
CA GLY A 336 -26.46 35.49 4.31
C GLY A 336 -26.83 34.20 5.03
N LYS A 337 -26.72 33.08 4.31
CA LYS A 337 -27.08 31.75 4.80
C LYS A 337 -25.85 30.92 5.10
N TYR A 338 -25.92 30.12 6.14
CA TYR A 338 -24.83 29.25 6.58
C TYR A 338 -25.37 27.90 7.03
N THR A 339 -24.55 26.86 6.98
CA THR A 339 -24.85 25.56 7.60
C THR A 339 -24.04 25.43 8.88
N ALA A 340 -24.71 25.30 10.02
CA ALA A 340 -24.01 25.18 11.30
C ALA A 340 -23.14 23.90 11.32
N THR A 341 -21.86 24.02 11.67
CA THR A 341 -20.94 22.87 11.79
C THR A 341 -20.81 22.38 13.22
N ALA A 342 -20.93 23.29 14.20
CA ALA A 342 -21.04 22.95 15.60
C ALA A 342 -22.05 23.84 16.29
N VAL A 343 -22.71 23.29 17.32
CA VAL A 343 -23.60 24.06 18.20
C VAL A 343 -23.36 23.61 19.63
N ARG A 344 -23.03 24.57 20.49
CA ARG A 344 -22.97 24.36 21.93
C ARG A 344 -24.15 25.05 22.61
N HIS A 345 -24.91 24.28 23.36
CA HIS A 345 -25.99 24.77 24.20
C HIS A 345 -25.45 24.95 25.62
N VAL A 346 -25.57 26.15 26.19
CA VAL A 346 -25.03 26.49 27.51
C VAL A 346 -26.17 26.95 28.41
N PHE A 347 -26.18 26.40 29.62
CA PHE A 347 -27.15 26.66 30.67
C PHE A 347 -26.38 27.00 31.94
N GLY A 348 -26.75 28.07 32.64
CA GLY A 348 -26.08 28.46 33.86
C GLY A 348 -27.00 29.22 34.82
N ASP A 349 -26.73 29.08 36.10
CA ASP A 349 -27.44 29.80 37.15
C ASP A 349 -27.30 31.32 36.97
N GLY A 350 -28.43 32.03 36.95
CA GLY A 350 -28.49 33.47 36.71
C GLY A 350 -28.17 33.93 35.27
N LYS A 351 -27.99 33.01 34.31
CA LYS A 351 -27.84 33.32 32.88
C LYS A 351 -29.04 32.80 32.09
N HIS A 352 -29.32 33.40 30.94
CA HIS A 352 -30.28 32.81 30.00
C HIS A 352 -29.62 31.62 29.29
N TYR A 353 -30.46 30.71 28.78
CA TYR A 353 -30.01 29.68 27.86
C TYR A 353 -29.40 30.34 26.62
N GLU A 354 -28.19 29.94 26.25
CA GLU A 354 -27.47 30.41 25.07
C GLU A 354 -27.19 29.26 24.11
N SER A 355 -27.26 29.56 22.81
CA SER A 355 -26.83 28.66 21.73
C SER A 355 -25.65 29.27 21.00
N TRP A 356 -24.50 28.63 21.13
CA TRP A 356 -23.25 29.04 20.50
C TRP A 356 -23.11 28.27 19.19
N VAL A 357 -23.38 28.93 18.07
CA VAL A 357 -23.30 28.36 16.73
C VAL A 357 -21.94 28.67 16.13
N THR A 358 -21.29 27.65 15.61
CA THR A 358 -20.07 27.77 14.82
C THR A 358 -20.32 27.29 13.41
N VAL A 359 -19.84 28.06 12.45
CA VAL A 359 -19.70 27.69 11.05
C VAL A 359 -18.23 27.78 10.74
N SER A 360 -17.66 26.67 10.31
CA SER A 360 -16.25 26.55 9.95
C SER A 360 -16.11 25.55 8.81
N GLY A 361 -14.98 25.57 8.11
CA GLY A 361 -14.67 24.48 7.20
C GLY A 361 -14.46 23.14 7.89
N ARG A 362 -14.11 22.10 7.10
CA ARG A 362 -13.77 20.76 7.62
C ARG A 362 -12.54 20.76 8.54
N GLN A 363 -11.76 21.84 8.50
CA GLN A 363 -10.61 22.06 9.36
C GLN A 363 -11.10 22.42 10.78
N TRP A 364 -11.20 21.40 11.62
CA TRP A 364 -11.67 21.58 12.98
C TRP A 364 -10.62 22.25 13.85
N ARG A 365 -10.88 23.49 14.29
CA ARG A 365 -9.98 24.26 15.15
C ARG A 365 -10.27 24.11 16.65
N SER A 366 -11.03 23.10 17.05
CA SER A 366 -11.19 22.76 18.47
C SER A 366 -9.87 22.18 19.01
N LEU A 367 -9.63 22.25 20.32
CA LEU A 367 -8.46 21.58 20.92
C LEU A 367 -8.47 20.08 20.60
N PHE A 368 -9.65 19.44 20.59
CA PHE A 368 -9.81 18.07 20.13
C PHE A 368 -9.34 17.94 18.68
N GLY A 369 -9.92 18.73 17.77
CA GLY A 369 -9.51 18.83 16.36
C GLY A 369 -8.00 18.96 16.23
N LEU A 370 -7.39 20.04 16.71
CA LEU A 370 -5.95 20.28 16.64
C LEU A 370 -5.09 19.15 17.24
N SER A 371 -5.50 18.58 18.38
CA SER A 371 -4.80 17.46 19.02
C SER A 371 -4.99 16.12 18.30
N SER A 372 -6.08 15.98 17.55
CA SER A 372 -6.40 14.81 16.73
C SER A 372 -5.98 14.97 15.27
N GLY A 373 -5.24 16.04 14.91
CA GLY A 373 -4.77 16.31 13.54
C GLY A 373 -5.63 17.27 12.71
N GLY A 374 -6.39 18.15 13.37
CA GLY A 374 -7.38 19.08 12.84
C GLY A 374 -6.74 20.19 12.03
N GLY A 375 -6.52 19.90 10.76
CA GLY A 375 -6.04 20.83 9.75
C GLY A 375 -5.91 20.21 8.36
N GLY A 376 -6.59 19.09 8.13
CA GLY A 376 -6.53 18.34 6.88
C GLY A 376 -6.95 16.89 7.12
N THR A 377 -8.02 16.49 6.46
CA THR A 377 -8.40 15.09 6.31
C THR A 377 -7.19 14.29 5.79
N GLY A 378 -6.69 13.35 6.58
CA GLY A 378 -5.51 12.57 6.25
C GLY A 378 -4.32 13.00 7.08
N THR A 379 -4.00 12.28 8.14
CA THR A 379 -3.46 10.95 7.92
C THR A 379 -3.60 10.08 9.15
N ALA A 380 -4.19 8.88 8.97
CA ALA A 380 -3.73 7.69 9.69
C ALA A 380 -2.20 7.79 9.79
N PRO A 381 -1.59 7.63 10.98
CA PRO A 381 -0.17 7.93 11.17
C PRO A 381 0.62 7.40 9.98
N LYS A 382 1.13 8.31 9.12
CA LYS A 382 1.82 7.93 7.88
C LYS A 382 2.92 6.99 8.34
N LEU A 383 2.85 5.70 8.00
CA LEU A 383 3.87 4.74 8.38
C LEU A 383 5.12 5.14 7.61
N PRO A 384 6.09 5.89 8.21
CA PRO A 384 7.19 6.45 7.44
C PRO A 384 8.31 5.41 7.31
N SER A 385 7.95 4.14 7.28
CA SER A 385 8.88 3.06 7.58
C SER A 385 8.70 1.88 6.64
N VAL A 386 9.80 1.18 6.44
CA VAL A 386 9.81 -0.16 5.90
C VAL A 386 9.43 -1.15 7.01
N ALA A 387 8.78 -2.24 6.65
CA ALA A 387 8.40 -3.31 7.58
C ALA A 387 8.83 -4.67 7.06
N ASN A 388 9.08 -5.61 7.96
CA ASN A 388 9.16 -7.02 7.58
C ASN A 388 7.76 -7.61 7.44
N ALA A 389 7.60 -8.51 6.48
CA ALA A 389 6.37 -9.26 6.26
C ALA A 389 6.70 -10.69 5.83
N LEU A 390 5.71 -11.55 5.92
CA LEU A 390 5.76 -12.91 5.41
C LEU A 390 4.88 -13.04 4.18
N VAL A 391 5.39 -13.70 3.15
CA VAL A 391 4.60 -14.07 1.97
C VAL A 391 3.57 -15.12 2.36
N THR A 392 2.31 -14.89 2.01
CA THR A 392 1.17 -15.78 2.32
C THR A 392 0.59 -16.45 1.10
N ASP A 393 0.67 -15.81 -0.07
CA ASP A 393 0.16 -16.35 -1.33
C ASP A 393 1.00 -15.83 -2.50
N VAL A 394 1.20 -16.71 -3.49
CA VAL A 394 2.02 -16.49 -4.69
C VAL A 394 1.24 -16.77 -5.98
N ASN A 395 -0.02 -17.21 -5.88
CA ASN A 395 -0.89 -17.52 -7.02
C ASN A 395 -1.47 -16.25 -7.67
N ASP A 396 -0.59 -15.35 -8.12
CA ASP A 396 -0.94 -14.08 -8.72
C ASP A 396 -1.81 -14.27 -9.98
N PRO A 397 -3.08 -13.79 -9.99
CA PRO A 397 -3.97 -13.91 -11.15
C PRO A 397 -3.41 -13.27 -12.42
N LEU A 398 -2.57 -12.23 -12.27
CA LEU A 398 -1.95 -11.54 -13.40
C LEU A 398 -0.60 -12.13 -13.82
N LYS A 399 -0.06 -13.11 -13.08
CA LYS A 399 1.23 -13.78 -13.36
C LYS A 399 2.40 -12.81 -13.48
N GLN A 400 2.43 -11.76 -12.65
CA GLN A 400 3.45 -10.71 -12.64
C GLN A 400 4.48 -10.90 -11.50
N GLY A 401 4.37 -11.96 -10.72
CA GLY A 401 5.22 -12.19 -9.54
C GLY A 401 4.84 -11.33 -8.34
N ARG A 402 3.57 -10.90 -8.27
CA ARG A 402 3.01 -10.24 -7.09
C ARG A 402 2.74 -11.28 -5.99
N VAL A 403 2.73 -10.81 -4.75
CA VAL A 403 2.50 -11.68 -3.58
C VAL A 403 1.51 -11.07 -2.62
N ARG A 404 0.86 -11.89 -1.79
CA ARG A 404 0.12 -11.40 -0.62
C ARG A 404 0.97 -11.50 0.62
N LEU A 405 0.78 -10.55 1.53
CA LEU A 405 1.63 -10.37 2.70
C LEU A 405 0.81 -10.43 3.98
N ARG A 406 1.42 -11.02 5.01
CA ARG A 406 1.02 -10.88 6.40
C ARG A 406 2.13 -10.16 7.15
N PHE A 407 1.75 -9.19 7.97
CA PHE A 407 2.69 -8.41 8.79
C PHE A 407 2.63 -8.91 10.23
N PRO A 408 3.72 -9.46 10.79
CA PRO A 408 3.71 -10.04 12.15
C PRO A 408 3.34 -9.07 13.28
N TRP A 409 3.44 -7.76 13.04
CA TRP A 409 3.10 -6.70 14.00
C TRP A 409 1.66 -6.18 13.84
N LEU A 410 0.91 -6.70 12.86
CA LEU A 410 -0.52 -6.44 12.67
C LEU A 410 -1.35 -7.63 13.16
N ASP A 411 -2.68 -7.45 13.18
CA ASP A 411 -3.61 -8.55 13.49
C ASP A 411 -3.45 -9.71 12.50
N ASP A 412 -3.45 -10.95 12.99
CA ASP A 412 -3.28 -12.17 12.19
C ASP A 412 -4.32 -12.34 11.08
N LYS A 413 -5.49 -11.68 11.20
CA LYS A 413 -6.54 -11.71 10.18
C LYS A 413 -6.28 -10.74 9.03
N TYR A 414 -5.33 -9.82 9.17
CA TYR A 414 -4.97 -8.89 8.10
C TYR A 414 -4.06 -9.59 7.08
N VAL A 415 -4.55 -9.62 5.84
CA VAL A 415 -3.78 -10.03 4.66
C VAL A 415 -3.88 -8.92 3.63
N SER A 416 -2.72 -8.46 3.14
CA SER A 416 -2.66 -7.43 2.10
C SER A 416 -3.38 -7.86 0.82
N ASP A 417 -3.60 -6.90 -0.08
CA ASP A 417 -3.87 -7.26 -1.46
C ASP A 417 -2.59 -7.66 -2.22
N TRP A 418 -2.73 -8.04 -3.49
CA TRP A 418 -1.63 -8.40 -4.38
C TRP A 418 -0.60 -7.28 -4.49
N THR A 419 0.57 -7.52 -3.89
CA THR A 419 1.64 -6.57 -3.73
C THR A 419 2.68 -6.73 -4.82
N ARG A 420 3.09 -5.62 -5.45
CA ARG A 420 4.17 -5.63 -6.45
C ARG A 420 5.52 -5.89 -5.78
N THR A 421 6.32 -6.73 -6.41
CA THR A 421 7.70 -7.02 -6.02
C THR A 421 8.65 -6.25 -6.93
N VAL A 422 9.71 -5.66 -6.38
CA VAL A 422 10.80 -5.08 -7.17
C VAL A 422 11.44 -6.18 -8.00
N GLN A 423 11.44 -6.01 -9.32
CA GLN A 423 12.00 -6.96 -10.28
C GLN A 423 13.07 -6.28 -11.12
N MET A 424 14.01 -7.06 -11.65
CA MET A 424 15.02 -6.59 -12.59
C MET A 424 14.44 -6.53 -14.00
N GLY A 425 13.50 -5.61 -14.27
CA GLY A 425 12.80 -5.53 -15.57
C GLY A 425 11.98 -4.27 -15.85
N GLY A 426 11.48 -4.13 -17.08
CA GLY A 426 10.73 -2.96 -17.56
C GLY A 426 10.11 -3.15 -18.94
N LEU A 427 9.68 -2.06 -19.59
CA LEU A 427 8.94 -2.14 -20.86
C LEU A 427 9.74 -2.94 -21.92
N GLY A 428 9.18 -4.07 -22.36
CA GLY A 428 9.77 -4.99 -23.34
C GLY A 428 10.35 -6.28 -22.74
N GLY A 429 10.54 -6.37 -21.42
CA GLY A 429 10.98 -7.59 -20.74
C GLY A 429 11.92 -7.34 -19.54
N GLY A 430 12.45 -8.43 -18.99
CA GLY A 430 13.38 -8.41 -17.87
C GLY A 430 13.44 -9.75 -17.14
N GLY A 431 14.25 -9.80 -16.08
CA GLY A 431 14.33 -10.93 -15.16
C GLY A 431 13.22 -10.87 -14.11
N ILE A 432 12.75 -12.05 -13.72
CA ILE A 432 11.83 -12.23 -12.60
C ILE A 432 12.45 -13.21 -11.59
N PHE A 433 12.50 -12.80 -10.33
CA PHE A 433 12.85 -13.64 -9.19
C PHE A 433 11.63 -13.68 -8.27
N PRO A 434 10.79 -14.73 -8.35
CA PRO A 434 9.59 -14.83 -7.54
C PRO A 434 9.92 -15.19 -6.09
N MET A 435 9.07 -14.72 -5.17
CA MET A 435 9.09 -15.13 -3.77
C MET A 435 8.26 -16.40 -3.56
N ASP A 436 8.60 -17.17 -2.54
CA ASP A 436 7.86 -18.36 -2.12
C ASP A 436 7.00 -18.06 -0.89
N VAL A 437 5.99 -18.90 -0.66
CA VAL A 437 5.18 -18.80 0.57
C VAL A 437 6.07 -19.02 1.80
N ASN A 438 5.89 -18.16 2.80
CA ASN A 438 6.68 -18.05 4.03
C ASN A 438 8.04 -17.34 3.91
N ASP A 439 8.44 -16.84 2.74
CA ASP A 439 9.61 -15.98 2.67
C ASP A 439 9.42 -14.73 3.53
N GLU A 440 10.44 -14.38 4.30
CA GLU A 440 10.53 -13.08 4.97
C GLU A 440 10.98 -12.02 3.98
N VAL A 441 10.23 -10.92 3.89
CA VAL A 441 10.45 -9.87 2.91
C VAL A 441 10.46 -8.48 3.54
N LEU A 442 11.28 -7.59 2.97
CA LEU A 442 11.27 -6.17 3.27
C LEU A 442 10.21 -5.46 2.41
N VAL A 443 9.34 -4.71 3.06
CA VAL A 443 8.21 -4.01 2.43
C VAL A 443 8.33 -2.52 2.66
N ALA A 444 8.13 -1.72 1.62
CA ALA A 444 7.90 -0.28 1.71
C ALA A 444 6.44 0.05 1.41
N PHE A 445 5.96 1.21 1.83
CA PHE A 445 4.58 1.66 1.60
C PHE A 445 4.58 2.95 0.79
N ASP A 446 3.77 3.04 -0.28
CA ASP A 446 3.64 4.28 -1.07
C ASP A 446 3.12 5.41 -0.18
N ARG A 447 3.97 6.42 0.06
CA ARG A 447 3.68 7.58 0.93
C ARG A 447 3.12 7.21 2.31
N GLY A 448 3.47 6.02 2.81
CA GLY A 448 3.05 5.51 4.11
C GLY A 448 1.66 4.88 4.14
N ALA A 449 1.08 4.54 2.98
CA ALA A 449 -0.23 3.90 2.88
C ALA A 449 -0.13 2.36 3.00
N LEU A 450 -0.74 1.78 4.05
CA LEU A 450 -0.69 0.34 4.37
C LEU A 450 -1.30 -0.55 3.27
N ASP A 451 -2.25 0.00 2.51
CA ASP A 451 -2.92 -0.64 1.37
C ASP A 451 -2.11 -0.56 0.07
N HIS A 452 -1.01 0.19 0.02
CA HIS A 452 -0.12 0.29 -1.13
C HIS A 452 1.32 -0.15 -0.81
N PRO A 453 1.54 -1.41 -0.40
CA PRO A 453 2.87 -1.93 -0.17
C PRO A 453 3.65 -2.20 -1.47
N PHE A 454 4.97 -2.28 -1.35
CA PHE A 454 5.92 -2.77 -2.33
C PHE A 454 6.91 -3.71 -1.66
N VAL A 455 7.08 -4.93 -2.20
CA VAL A 455 8.16 -5.82 -1.75
C VAL A 455 9.47 -5.36 -2.38
N ILE A 456 10.43 -4.96 -1.56
CA ILE A 456 11.78 -4.57 -2.01
C ILE A 456 12.64 -5.80 -2.31
N GLY A 457 12.55 -6.82 -1.46
CA GLY A 457 13.31 -8.07 -1.59
C GLY A 457 13.21 -8.98 -0.37
N GLY A 458 13.78 -10.17 -0.48
CA GLY A 458 13.85 -11.14 0.62
C GLY A 458 14.88 -10.79 1.68
N LEU A 459 14.61 -11.18 2.92
CA LEU A 459 15.49 -11.04 4.08
C LEU A 459 15.86 -12.43 4.59
N TYR A 460 17.17 -12.69 4.71
CA TYR A 460 17.65 -13.87 5.43
C TYR A 460 17.52 -13.66 6.93
N ASN A 461 17.29 -14.75 7.67
CA ASN A 461 17.06 -14.72 9.11
C ASN A 461 17.75 -15.92 9.80
N GLY A 462 17.39 -16.20 11.05
CA GLY A 462 17.98 -17.32 11.80
C GLY A 462 17.69 -18.72 11.22
N LYS A 463 16.68 -18.84 10.34
CA LYS A 463 16.26 -20.08 9.69
C LYS A 463 16.59 -20.07 8.19
N ASP A 464 16.20 -19.01 7.49
CA ASP A 464 16.41 -18.85 6.06
C ASP A 464 17.83 -18.35 5.81
N GLN A 465 18.64 -19.16 5.12
CA GLN A 465 20.07 -18.90 4.89
C GLN A 465 20.38 -18.74 3.40
N PRO A 466 21.41 -17.95 3.05
CA PRO A 466 21.89 -17.87 1.67
C PRO A 466 22.34 -19.23 1.15
N THR A 467 22.23 -19.42 -0.17
CA THR A 467 22.72 -20.63 -0.87
C THR A 467 24.12 -21.01 -0.42
N VAL A 468 24.27 -22.26 0.01
CA VAL A 468 25.50 -22.77 0.60
C VAL A 468 26.55 -23.00 -0.49
N VAL A 469 27.59 -22.16 -0.48
CA VAL A 469 28.80 -22.33 -1.29
C VAL A 469 29.99 -22.49 -0.34
N GLY A 470 30.47 -23.73 -0.19
CA GLY A 470 31.44 -24.10 0.85
C GLY A 470 32.90 -23.80 0.51
N ASP A 471 33.24 -23.58 -0.76
CA ASP A 471 34.63 -23.49 -1.21
C ASP A 471 35.17 -22.06 -1.32
N VAL A 472 34.29 -21.06 -1.35
CA VAL A 472 34.64 -19.63 -1.35
C VAL A 472 33.72 -18.88 -0.38
N PRO A 473 34.25 -18.19 0.65
CA PRO A 473 33.42 -17.42 1.56
C PRO A 473 32.82 -16.18 0.89
N LEU A 474 31.78 -15.59 1.48
CA LEU A 474 31.20 -14.32 1.03
C LEU A 474 32.21 -13.17 1.04
N HIS A 475 33.09 -13.14 2.04
CA HIS A 475 34.10 -12.11 2.23
C HIS A 475 35.50 -12.71 2.37
N ASP A 476 36.49 -12.03 1.78
CA ASP A 476 37.90 -12.24 2.04
C ASP A 476 38.20 -11.65 3.44
N THR A 477 38.43 -12.52 4.43
CA THR A 477 38.56 -12.13 5.84
C THR A 477 39.77 -11.26 6.13
N VAL A 478 40.83 -11.39 5.31
CA VAL A 478 42.06 -10.61 5.41
C VAL A 478 41.87 -9.24 4.78
N ARG A 479 41.24 -9.18 3.59
CA ARG A 479 41.07 -7.92 2.85
C ARG A 479 39.80 -7.14 3.20
N LYS A 480 38.86 -7.74 3.95
CA LYS A 480 37.55 -7.16 4.31
C LYS A 480 36.75 -6.70 3.09
N LYS A 481 36.79 -7.49 2.00
CA LYS A 481 36.05 -7.23 0.75
C LYS A 481 35.21 -8.43 0.37
N ALA A 482 34.09 -8.19 -0.31
CA ALA A 482 33.29 -9.26 -0.90
C ALA A 482 34.13 -10.06 -1.90
N SER A 483 34.15 -11.38 -1.74
CA SER A 483 34.89 -12.34 -2.57
C SER A 483 33.99 -13.24 -3.40
N ARG A 484 32.69 -13.28 -3.08
CA ARG A 484 31.68 -14.10 -3.77
C ARG A 484 30.41 -13.28 -3.96
N HIS A 485 29.92 -13.24 -5.18
CA HIS A 485 28.58 -12.77 -5.52
C HIS A 485 27.87 -13.92 -6.21
N THR A 486 26.71 -14.31 -5.69
CA THR A 486 25.98 -15.47 -6.20
C THR A 486 24.59 -15.03 -6.60
N VAL A 487 24.20 -15.38 -7.82
CA VAL A 487 22.80 -15.41 -8.26
C VAL A 487 22.39 -16.87 -8.27
N SER A 488 21.36 -17.24 -7.50
CA SER A 488 20.91 -18.63 -7.38
C SER A 488 19.40 -18.71 -7.21
N ASP A 489 18.82 -19.81 -7.68
CA ASP A 489 17.48 -20.22 -7.28
C ASP A 489 17.50 -20.97 -5.93
N ARG A 490 16.32 -21.42 -5.47
CA ARG A 490 16.15 -22.15 -4.20
C ARG A 490 16.67 -23.59 -4.24
N ASP A 491 16.88 -24.14 -5.44
CA ASP A 491 17.46 -25.47 -5.65
C ASP A 491 19.00 -25.44 -5.76
N GLY A 492 19.61 -24.25 -5.76
CA GLY A 492 21.05 -24.06 -5.80
C GLY A 492 21.67 -24.04 -7.19
N ASN A 493 20.85 -23.97 -8.25
CA ASN A 493 21.32 -23.64 -9.59
C ASN A 493 21.79 -22.20 -9.59
N ARG A 494 23.06 -21.98 -9.96
CA ARG A 494 23.71 -20.71 -9.64
C ARG A 494 24.73 -20.26 -10.67
N VAL A 495 24.93 -18.95 -10.64
CA VAL A 495 26.06 -18.23 -11.26
C VAL A 495 26.82 -17.53 -10.14
N ASP A 496 28.08 -17.91 -9.97
CA ASP A 496 28.99 -17.33 -8.99
C ASP A 496 30.04 -16.43 -9.68
N LEU A 497 30.18 -15.19 -9.21
CA LEU A 497 31.30 -14.30 -9.53
C LEU A 497 32.31 -14.32 -8.37
N LEU A 498 33.50 -14.84 -8.65
CA LEU A 498 34.53 -15.12 -7.65
C LEU A 498 35.69 -14.15 -7.77
N SER A 499 36.10 -13.55 -6.65
CA SER A 499 37.18 -12.55 -6.58
C SER A 499 38.10 -12.76 -5.37
N GLN A 500 38.15 -13.98 -4.82
CA GLN A 500 38.97 -14.31 -3.66
C GLN A 500 40.46 -14.23 -4.01
N LYS A 501 41.19 -13.31 -3.36
CA LYS A 501 42.62 -13.07 -3.64
C LYS A 501 43.54 -13.58 -2.53
N THR A 502 43.04 -13.92 -1.35
CA THR A 502 43.80 -14.62 -0.28
C THR A 502 43.29 -16.05 -0.10
N GLY A 503 44.05 -16.90 0.59
CA GLY A 503 43.65 -18.29 0.83
C GLY A 503 43.58 -19.12 -0.45
N GLY A 504 42.38 -19.64 -0.77
CA GLY A 504 42.14 -20.51 -1.93
C GLY A 504 42.30 -19.85 -3.30
N ARG A 505 42.48 -18.52 -3.35
CA ARG A 505 42.75 -17.72 -4.57
C ARG A 505 41.80 -18.04 -5.74
N LYS A 506 40.52 -18.32 -5.46
CA LYS A 506 39.54 -18.64 -6.52
C LYS A 506 39.00 -17.35 -7.13
N GLN A 507 39.28 -17.15 -8.41
CA GLN A 507 38.88 -15.95 -9.15
C GLN A 507 38.31 -16.37 -10.50
N GLY A 508 37.19 -15.78 -10.92
CA GLY A 508 36.56 -16.12 -12.19
C GLY A 508 35.04 -16.21 -12.12
N VAL A 509 34.45 -16.99 -13.02
CA VAL A 509 33.00 -17.18 -13.13
C VAL A 509 32.69 -18.66 -13.10
N ARG A 510 31.71 -19.07 -12.29
CA ARG A 510 31.27 -20.45 -12.20
C ARG A 510 29.76 -20.56 -12.40
N LEU A 511 29.35 -21.40 -13.33
CA LEU A 511 27.97 -21.86 -13.47
C LEU A 511 27.90 -23.28 -12.91
N ALA A 512 26.91 -23.56 -12.08
CA ALA A 512 26.76 -24.88 -11.49
C ALA A 512 25.31 -25.20 -11.18
N SER A 513 24.92 -26.46 -11.43
CA SER A 513 23.65 -27.01 -10.94
C SER A 513 23.69 -27.19 -9.41
N GLY A 514 22.51 -27.24 -8.79
CA GLY A 514 22.35 -27.48 -7.36
C GLY A 514 22.95 -28.80 -6.88
N ASP A 515 22.78 -29.86 -7.67
CA ASP A 515 23.32 -31.19 -7.46
C ASP A 515 24.81 -31.34 -7.84
N LYS A 516 25.42 -30.28 -8.38
CA LYS A 516 26.81 -30.19 -8.84
C LYS A 516 27.21 -31.20 -9.93
N GLN A 517 26.24 -31.79 -10.63
CA GLN A 517 26.51 -32.72 -11.74
C GLN A 517 26.93 -32.02 -13.03
N LEU A 518 26.59 -30.73 -13.16
CA LEU A 518 26.90 -29.88 -14.31
C LEU A 518 27.63 -28.64 -13.84
N THR A 519 28.85 -28.41 -14.36
CA THR A 519 29.62 -27.19 -14.03
C THR A 519 30.36 -26.64 -15.23
N ILE A 520 30.41 -25.31 -15.31
CA ILE A 520 31.28 -24.55 -16.20
C ILE A 520 32.09 -23.60 -15.33
N ASN A 521 33.40 -23.72 -15.34
CA ASN A 521 34.31 -22.92 -14.53
C ASN A 521 35.30 -22.17 -15.41
N LEU A 522 35.24 -20.84 -15.39
CA LEU A 522 36.22 -19.95 -16.00
C LEU A 522 37.17 -19.52 -14.88
N ASP A 523 38.30 -20.21 -14.72
CA ASP A 523 39.29 -19.95 -13.69
C ASP A 523 40.29 -18.90 -14.17
N ARG A 524 40.18 -17.68 -13.63
CA ARG A 524 41.11 -16.58 -13.92
C ARG A 524 42.46 -16.74 -13.24
N THR A 525 42.52 -17.49 -12.15
CA THR A 525 43.79 -17.72 -11.42
C THR A 525 44.71 -18.64 -12.21
N ASN A 526 44.16 -19.70 -12.79
CA ASN A 526 44.90 -20.65 -13.61
C ASN A 526 44.82 -20.36 -15.11
N THR A 527 43.97 -19.43 -15.53
CA THR A 527 43.69 -19.11 -16.95
C THR A 527 43.10 -20.31 -17.70
N GLU A 528 42.19 -21.04 -17.05
CA GLU A 528 41.63 -22.31 -17.52
C GLU A 528 40.10 -22.22 -17.65
N ILE A 529 39.54 -22.92 -18.64
CA ILE A 529 38.10 -23.15 -18.75
C ILE A 529 37.82 -24.65 -18.65
N ILE A 530 37.01 -25.05 -17.66
CA ILE A 530 36.58 -26.44 -17.47
C ILE A 530 35.08 -26.54 -17.71
N VAL A 531 34.67 -27.48 -18.56
CA VAL A 531 33.28 -27.92 -18.74
C VAL A 531 33.17 -29.36 -18.25
N ASP A 532 32.59 -29.59 -17.08
CA ASP A 532 32.41 -30.92 -16.48
C ASP A 532 30.93 -31.29 -16.42
N SER A 533 30.60 -32.46 -16.95
CA SER A 533 29.26 -33.05 -16.95
C SER A 533 29.36 -34.52 -16.59
N LYS A 534 28.55 -34.98 -15.63
CA LYS A 534 28.40 -36.43 -15.34
C LYS A 534 27.49 -37.14 -16.33
N GLY A 535 26.85 -36.41 -17.23
CA GLY A 535 26.04 -36.95 -18.33
C GLY A 535 26.75 -36.80 -19.68
N SER A 536 26.04 -36.28 -20.67
CA SER A 536 26.57 -36.01 -22.01
C SER A 536 26.90 -34.54 -22.22
N VAL A 537 27.89 -34.26 -23.07
CA VAL A 537 28.16 -32.92 -23.63
C VAL A 537 27.97 -32.98 -25.14
N THR A 538 27.23 -32.03 -25.71
CA THR A 538 26.97 -31.95 -27.16
C THR A 538 27.26 -30.54 -27.66
N ILE A 539 28.09 -30.41 -28.69
CA ILE A 539 28.46 -29.14 -29.34
C ILE A 539 27.97 -29.20 -30.80
N LYS A 540 27.11 -28.26 -31.20
CA LYS A 540 26.53 -28.17 -32.54
C LYS A 540 26.69 -26.74 -33.08
N GLY A 541 27.09 -26.61 -34.35
CA GLY A 541 27.08 -25.34 -35.08
C GLY A 541 26.30 -25.48 -36.38
N SER A 542 25.42 -24.53 -36.69
CA SER A 542 24.62 -24.54 -37.93
C SER A 542 25.43 -24.14 -39.16
N ARG A 543 26.50 -23.34 -38.97
CA ARG A 543 27.39 -22.88 -40.03
C ARG A 543 28.79 -23.49 -39.93
N SER A 544 29.42 -23.37 -38.75
CA SER A 544 30.77 -23.90 -38.52
C SER A 544 31.04 -24.10 -37.03
N VAL A 545 32.01 -24.97 -36.73
CA VAL A 545 32.66 -25.12 -35.41
C VAL A 545 34.17 -25.19 -35.70
N SER A 546 34.98 -24.35 -35.06
CA SER A 546 36.45 -24.35 -35.19
C SER A 546 37.09 -24.56 -33.83
N VAL A 547 38.14 -25.38 -33.77
CA VAL A 547 38.92 -25.65 -32.57
C VAL A 547 40.40 -25.55 -32.95
N GLU A 548 41.08 -24.54 -32.40
CA GLU A 548 42.49 -24.27 -32.66
C GLU A 548 43.25 -24.25 -31.32
N ALA A 549 44.42 -24.88 -31.28
CA ALA A 549 45.30 -24.89 -30.12
C ALA A 549 46.67 -24.35 -30.53
N GLY A 550 47.23 -23.41 -29.75
CA GLY A 550 48.57 -22.86 -30.03
C GLY A 550 49.72 -23.83 -29.75
N THR A 551 49.45 -24.91 -29.03
CA THR A 551 50.38 -26.01 -28.79
C THR A 551 49.72 -27.34 -29.19
N ASP A 552 49.13 -28.05 -28.24
CA ASP A 552 48.62 -29.39 -28.44
C ASP A 552 47.09 -29.42 -28.40
N LEU A 553 46.49 -30.13 -29.36
CA LEU A 553 45.09 -30.53 -29.31
C LEU A 553 45.01 -32.04 -29.09
N THR A 554 44.48 -32.47 -27.95
CA THR A 554 44.27 -33.89 -27.63
C THR A 554 42.79 -34.26 -27.66
N LEU A 555 42.44 -35.29 -28.44
CA LEU A 555 41.09 -35.85 -28.51
C LEU A 555 41.14 -37.34 -28.12
N SER A 556 40.43 -37.72 -27.05
CA SER A 556 40.44 -39.08 -26.53
C SER A 556 39.04 -39.59 -26.22
N ALA A 557 38.78 -40.85 -26.58
CA ALA A 557 37.52 -41.54 -26.30
C ALA A 557 37.81 -42.97 -25.85
N ARG A 558 37.23 -43.40 -24.72
CA ARG A 558 37.45 -44.76 -24.16
C ARG A 558 36.84 -45.87 -25.02
N ARG A 559 35.74 -45.60 -25.71
CA ARG A 559 35.00 -46.60 -26.52
C ARG A 559 35.18 -46.39 -28.01
N ARG A 560 34.80 -45.21 -28.50
CA ARG A 560 34.81 -44.91 -29.95
C ARG A 560 34.99 -43.42 -30.18
N LEU A 561 35.91 -43.08 -31.08
CA LEU A 561 35.95 -41.80 -31.77
C LEU A 561 35.36 -42.01 -33.17
N SER A 562 34.44 -41.14 -33.61
CA SER A 562 33.82 -41.19 -34.93
C SER A 562 33.86 -39.81 -35.56
N ILE A 563 34.56 -39.66 -36.68
CA ILE A 563 34.65 -38.43 -37.45
C ILE A 563 33.96 -38.71 -38.79
N LYS A 564 32.99 -37.87 -39.16
CA LYS A 564 32.21 -38.00 -40.40
C LYS A 564 32.11 -36.62 -41.05
N SER A 565 32.38 -36.54 -42.35
CA SER A 565 32.16 -35.35 -43.17
C SER A 565 31.22 -35.70 -44.32
N GLY A 566 30.27 -34.81 -44.62
CA GLY A 566 29.44 -34.92 -45.84
C GLY A 566 30.13 -34.37 -47.08
N GLY A 567 31.19 -33.58 -46.90
CA GLY A 567 32.09 -33.10 -47.94
C GLY A 567 33.50 -33.68 -47.74
N PRO A 568 34.55 -32.99 -48.23
CA PRO A 568 35.93 -33.38 -47.97
C PRO A 568 36.25 -33.49 -46.48
N LEU A 569 37.19 -34.37 -46.15
CA LEU A 569 37.84 -34.45 -44.84
C LEU A 569 39.33 -34.31 -45.07
N ASP A 570 39.88 -33.14 -44.74
CA ASP A 570 41.29 -32.83 -44.91
C ASP A 570 42.03 -33.03 -43.58
N ILE A 571 43.12 -33.81 -43.60
CA ILE A 571 44.01 -34.05 -42.46
C ILE A 571 45.42 -33.75 -42.93
N GLU A 572 45.96 -32.62 -42.47
CA GLU A 572 47.27 -32.14 -42.87
C GLU A 572 48.18 -32.00 -41.63
N GLY A 573 49.44 -32.39 -41.79
CA GLY A 573 50.47 -32.19 -40.78
C GLY A 573 51.76 -31.73 -41.45
N SER A 574 52.39 -30.69 -40.91
CA SER A 574 53.72 -30.25 -41.37
C SER A 574 54.83 -31.22 -40.97
N GLY A 575 54.60 -32.01 -39.92
CA GLY A 575 55.48 -33.08 -39.45
C GLY A 575 54.92 -34.48 -39.72
N LEU A 576 55.31 -35.45 -38.88
CA LEU A 576 54.85 -36.83 -39.00
C LEU A 576 53.34 -36.97 -38.71
N VAL A 577 52.59 -37.51 -39.66
CA VAL A 577 51.24 -38.03 -39.43
C VAL A 577 51.35 -39.54 -39.17
N SER A 578 51.02 -39.99 -37.96
CA SER A 578 51.10 -41.41 -37.57
C SER A 578 49.73 -41.99 -37.21
N VAL A 579 49.36 -43.09 -37.86
CA VAL A 579 48.16 -43.87 -37.54
C VAL A 579 48.60 -45.26 -37.08
N LYS A 580 48.28 -45.60 -35.83
CA LYS A 580 48.65 -46.89 -35.22
C LYS A 580 47.42 -47.57 -34.64
N SER A 581 47.24 -48.85 -34.94
CA SER A 581 46.27 -49.71 -34.28
C SER A 581 47.02 -50.70 -33.39
N LEU A 582 46.83 -50.63 -32.07
CA LEU A 582 47.61 -51.43 -31.11
C LEU A 582 47.20 -52.91 -31.06
N ALA A 583 45.95 -53.22 -31.42
CA ALA A 583 45.40 -54.57 -31.32
C ALA A 583 44.52 -54.97 -32.52
N GLY A 584 44.29 -54.07 -33.47
CA GLY A 584 43.34 -54.28 -34.57
C GLY A 584 43.92 -53.93 -35.94
N ALA A 585 43.07 -53.98 -36.95
CA ALA A 585 43.43 -53.56 -38.30
C ALA A 585 43.28 -52.04 -38.49
N VAL A 586 44.00 -51.51 -39.49
CA VAL A 586 43.69 -50.23 -40.12
C VAL A 586 43.10 -50.56 -41.49
N THR A 587 41.82 -50.23 -41.70
CA THR A 587 41.12 -50.48 -42.97
C THR A 587 40.86 -49.15 -43.67
N VAL A 588 41.22 -49.06 -44.96
CA VAL A 588 40.92 -47.92 -45.83
C VAL A 588 40.14 -48.44 -47.01
N ASP A 589 38.91 -47.97 -47.18
CA ASP A 589 38.01 -48.35 -48.26
C ASP A 589 37.55 -47.08 -48.99
N ALA A 590 37.61 -47.10 -50.32
CA ALA A 590 37.21 -46.00 -51.19
C ALA A 590 36.35 -46.54 -52.33
N MET A 591 35.15 -45.98 -52.51
CA MET A 591 34.29 -46.32 -53.65
C MET A 591 34.85 -45.80 -54.99
N GLY A 592 35.61 -44.71 -54.93
CA GLY A 592 36.33 -44.13 -56.06
C GLY A 592 37.79 -44.60 -56.11
N ALA A 593 38.66 -43.76 -56.66
CA ALA A 593 40.10 -44.03 -56.64
C ALA A 593 40.70 -43.81 -55.25
N LEU A 594 41.56 -44.74 -54.82
CA LEU A 594 42.49 -44.54 -53.71
C LEU A 594 43.88 -44.22 -54.29
N THR A 595 44.39 -43.03 -54.00
CA THR A 595 45.71 -42.58 -54.47
C THR A 595 46.65 -42.35 -53.29
N MET A 596 47.85 -42.93 -53.35
CA MET A 596 48.92 -42.73 -52.36
C MET A 596 50.18 -42.27 -53.09
N ASN A 597 50.56 -41.01 -52.90
CA ASN A 597 51.74 -40.41 -53.54
C ASN A 597 52.76 -40.02 -52.47
N ALA A 598 54.03 -40.38 -52.69
CA ALA A 598 55.14 -39.94 -51.86
C ALA A 598 56.21 -39.30 -52.76
N LEU A 599 56.71 -38.11 -52.38
CA LEU A 599 57.84 -37.47 -53.08
C LEU A 599 59.17 -38.18 -52.79
N GLY A 600 59.29 -38.77 -51.60
CA GLY A 600 60.41 -39.62 -51.20
C GLY A 600 60.10 -41.10 -51.46
N SER A 601 60.42 -41.94 -50.48
CA SER A 601 60.06 -43.37 -50.52
C SER A 601 58.66 -43.63 -49.95
N ALA A 602 57.93 -44.53 -50.59
CA ALA A 602 56.78 -45.19 -50.01
C ALA A 602 57.18 -46.64 -49.68
N LEU A 603 57.11 -47.04 -48.40
CA LEU A 603 57.40 -48.39 -47.96
C LEU A 603 56.11 -49.07 -47.51
N LEU A 604 55.76 -50.18 -48.16
CA LEU A 604 54.72 -51.09 -47.71
C LEU A 604 55.41 -52.38 -47.24
N SER A 605 55.30 -52.69 -45.95
CA SER A 605 55.92 -53.87 -45.36
C SER A 605 54.91 -54.56 -44.44
N ALA A 606 54.98 -55.89 -44.38
CA ALA A 606 54.19 -56.72 -43.48
C ALA A 606 55.05 -57.90 -43.03
N ASP A 607 54.94 -58.31 -41.77
CA ASP A 607 55.58 -59.54 -41.26
C ASP A 607 54.92 -60.80 -41.84
N GLY A 608 53.65 -60.68 -42.25
CA GLY A 608 52.90 -61.69 -42.98
C GLY A 608 52.92 -61.45 -44.49
N SER A 609 51.82 -61.78 -45.18
CA SER A 609 51.71 -61.56 -46.62
C SER A 609 51.19 -60.15 -46.96
N VAL A 610 51.76 -59.53 -47.98
CA VAL A 610 51.14 -58.41 -48.72
C VAL A 610 50.39 -59.00 -49.92
N GLN A 611 49.09 -58.73 -50.05
CA GLN A 611 48.26 -59.19 -51.17
C GLN A 611 47.71 -57.98 -51.96
N VAL A 612 47.77 -58.06 -53.29
CA VAL A 612 47.20 -57.06 -54.20
C VAL A 612 46.27 -57.79 -55.18
N ASN A 613 44.96 -57.57 -55.03
CA ASN A 613 43.95 -58.18 -55.89
C ASN A 613 43.35 -57.12 -56.81
N SER A 614 43.38 -57.34 -58.12
CA SER A 614 42.75 -56.47 -59.13
C SER A 614 41.98 -57.32 -60.11
N VAL A 615 40.77 -56.89 -60.48
CA VAL A 615 39.96 -57.50 -61.55
C VAL A 615 40.38 -57.01 -62.95
N ALA A 616 41.22 -55.98 -63.00
CA ALA A 616 41.80 -55.43 -64.22
C ALA A 616 43.32 -55.62 -64.18
N ASN A 617 44.08 -54.56 -64.40
CA ASN A 617 45.54 -54.63 -64.42
C ASN A 617 46.15 -54.20 -63.08
N VAL A 618 47.25 -54.85 -62.70
CA VAL A 618 48.21 -54.34 -61.72
C VAL A 618 49.45 -53.89 -62.50
N SER A 619 49.78 -52.60 -62.44
CA SER A 619 50.96 -52.04 -63.12
C SER A 619 52.00 -51.57 -62.13
N VAL A 620 53.22 -52.10 -62.23
CA VAL A 620 54.40 -51.60 -61.50
C VAL A 620 55.34 -50.99 -62.52
N ARG A 621 55.62 -49.69 -62.41
CA ARG A 621 56.52 -48.97 -63.32
C ARG A 621 57.65 -48.33 -62.52
N ALA A 622 58.86 -48.82 -62.71
CA ALA A 622 60.09 -48.28 -62.11
C ALA A 622 61.28 -48.52 -63.04
N VAL A 623 62.39 -47.81 -62.82
CA VAL A 623 63.67 -48.07 -63.53
C VAL A 623 64.20 -49.46 -63.16
N THR A 624 63.98 -49.89 -61.92
CA THR A 624 64.38 -51.22 -61.43
C THR A 624 63.29 -51.75 -60.50
N VAL A 625 62.88 -53.00 -60.71
CA VAL A 625 61.93 -53.73 -59.85
C VAL A 625 62.65 -54.97 -59.31
N PRO A 626 63.39 -54.86 -58.19
CA PRO A 626 64.03 -56.02 -57.59
C PRO A 626 62.98 -56.92 -56.94
N ILE A 627 62.95 -58.18 -57.35
CA ILE A 627 62.11 -59.21 -56.72
C ILE A 627 63.05 -60.27 -56.16
N THR A 628 62.96 -60.54 -54.86
CA THR A 628 63.82 -61.49 -54.16
C THR A 628 62.97 -62.58 -53.53
N GLY A 629 63.30 -63.84 -53.81
CA GLY A 629 62.56 -65.02 -53.37
C GLY A 629 62.02 -65.86 -54.53
N ALA A 630 61.27 -66.92 -54.20
CA ALA A 630 60.60 -67.75 -55.20
C ALA A 630 59.37 -67.02 -55.76
N VAL A 631 59.45 -66.58 -57.00
CA VAL A 631 58.30 -66.04 -57.74
C VAL A 631 57.58 -67.20 -58.41
N THR A 632 56.25 -67.16 -58.51
CA THR A 632 55.48 -68.07 -59.35
C THR A 632 54.47 -67.26 -60.16
N ILE A 633 54.35 -67.55 -61.45
CA ILE A 633 53.37 -66.91 -62.34
C ILE A 633 52.47 -68.03 -62.87
N ASN A 634 51.17 -67.98 -62.56
CA ASN A 634 50.19 -69.01 -62.94
C ASN A 634 50.60 -70.44 -62.54
N GLY A 635 51.26 -70.60 -61.38
CA GLY A 635 51.69 -71.91 -60.88
C GLY A 635 52.94 -72.49 -61.55
N LEU A 636 53.57 -71.76 -62.48
CA LEU A 636 54.84 -72.13 -63.11
C LEU A 636 55.99 -71.38 -62.46
N ALA A 637 57.13 -72.06 -62.28
CA ALA A 637 58.38 -71.40 -61.91
C ALA A 637 58.79 -70.45 -63.05
N PRO A 638 58.91 -69.13 -62.80
CA PRO A 638 59.28 -68.16 -63.81
C PRO A 638 60.76 -68.34 -64.16
N MET A 639 61.07 -68.05 -65.42
CA MET A 639 62.42 -68.09 -65.96
C MET A 639 63.35 -67.19 -65.14
N VAL A 640 64.38 -67.77 -64.54
CA VAL A 640 65.49 -67.02 -63.92
C VAL A 640 66.17 -66.24 -65.04
N ILE A 641 66.03 -64.91 -65.05
CA ILE A 641 66.87 -64.04 -65.88
C ILE A 641 68.09 -63.72 -65.00
N PRO A 642 69.29 -64.24 -65.31
CA PRO A 642 70.50 -63.88 -64.59
C PRO A 642 70.79 -62.39 -64.78
N ALA A 643 71.45 -61.80 -63.78
CA ALA A 643 71.77 -60.38 -63.63
C ALA A 643 72.19 -59.65 -64.92
#